data_AF-A0A8C4H4D5-F1
#
_entry.id   AF-A0A8C4H4D5-F1
#
_cell.length_a   1.000
_cell.length_b   1.000
_cell.length_c   1.000
_cell.angle_alpha   90.00
_cell.angle_beta   90.00
_cell.angle_gamma   90.00
#
_symmetry.space_group_name_H-M   'P 1'
#
loop_
_entity.id
_entity.type
_entity.pdbx_description
1 polymer ?
#
loop_
_entity_poly.entity_id
_entity_poly.type
_entity_poly.pdbx_seq_one_letter_code
_entity_poly.pdbx_strand_id
1 'polypeptide(L)'
;MWHPVMVPSPRPITSSSFLLSHPGKRESQRPVAHECLGEVLRVLRQVINTYPLLNTVEILTAAGKLISKVKAFHYEACNEVDKMDFEKAIETIAVAFSSNVSELLMGEVDSSTLLSLLPTEKSRVSECRGEEVDVILQRSEGGVDSALLYAKTISKYMKDLIAYVEKRISLETEFSKGLQRLYQSCKHSITHPHMPLFSIYSLALEQDQEQSVGLQQANTTLHSQTFIQPLLQRKQDHEKRRKEIKEHWIRAKRKLMECEANLRKAKQTFMVRCEEYEKAKTAACRAEEEGGGSTAKSVEKKKRIEEEARNKADEAEATYRTCIADATTQQLELEHTKVTVLRQLQDVIKQSDQTLRSATISYYQLMHMQTVALPVHYQTLCESSKLYDPGQQYAAHVRDLQLPEQPNVHYTFENYCPSKMSYLYKLCVRSLSSDINGMDPDVVVSTRPFRNIGLSKAAQTHRLRKLRTPSKCRECDSYVYFQGAECEECFLACHKRCLETLAIQCGHKKLQGRLQLFGREFSQVASCASDGIPFIITKCISEIERRALKMKGIYRVNGVKTRVEKLCQAFENGKELVELSQCSPHDISNVLKLYLRQLPEPIMPFRLYNSLMGLAKESLQCDADTAAGEEPESNSINPAVGKGPELVDLGPDTEPEVLVLVDKLKALLKDLPKANIATLRYIIRHLRRSEDNKMSPSNLGIVFGPSLMRPRPTGATISLSSLVDYPHQARIVEALIVFYSSIFQSKTSQSHKTSRTASTSTQQVGRPLQYGWISISLIMNLYSHPCVSINKTYSSISCFSPGIMTKYLKYWLKL
;
A
#
# COMPACT_ATOMS: atom_id res chain seq x y z
N MET A 1 -31.49 12.85 -33.25
CA MET A 1 -32.70 12.72 -32.41
C MET A 1 -32.38 11.77 -31.27
N TRP A 2 -32.04 12.29 -30.09
CA TRP A 2 -31.84 11.47 -28.88
C TRP A 2 -33.00 11.78 -27.94
N HIS A 3 -33.90 10.82 -27.78
CA HIS A 3 -34.88 10.85 -26.70
C HIS A 3 -34.17 10.51 -25.38
N PRO A 4 -34.39 11.28 -24.31
CA PRO A 4 -33.88 10.95 -22.98
C PRO A 4 -34.66 9.75 -22.42
N VAL A 5 -33.94 8.66 -22.11
CA VAL A 5 -34.48 7.58 -21.29
C VAL A 5 -34.63 8.13 -19.87
N MET A 6 -35.86 8.46 -19.50
CA MET A 6 -36.23 8.80 -18.13
C MET A 6 -35.96 7.61 -17.21
N VAL A 7 -35.05 7.79 -16.27
CA VAL A 7 -35.00 7.01 -15.03
C VAL A 7 -36.33 7.26 -14.30
N PRO A 8 -37.02 6.24 -13.75
CA PRO A 8 -38.22 6.47 -12.95
C PRO A 8 -37.84 7.40 -11.79
N SER A 9 -38.51 8.54 -11.68
CA SER A 9 -38.33 9.40 -10.51
C SER A 9 -38.57 8.57 -9.25
N PRO A 10 -37.76 8.70 -8.18
CA PRO A 10 -38.19 8.21 -6.88
C PRO A 10 -39.57 8.82 -6.61
N ARG A 11 -40.55 8.00 -6.21
CA ARG A 11 -41.89 8.50 -5.87
C ARG A 11 -41.69 9.69 -4.93
N PRO A 12 -42.29 10.86 -5.19
CA PRO A 12 -42.30 11.93 -4.22
C PRO A 12 -42.94 11.35 -2.97
N ILE A 13 -42.24 11.42 -1.83
CA ILE A 13 -42.86 11.22 -0.53
C ILE A 13 -43.84 12.38 -0.40
N THR A 14 -45.09 12.14 -0.82
CA THR A 14 -46.18 13.06 -0.57
C THR A 14 -46.31 13.18 0.94
N SER A 15 -46.20 14.41 1.42
CA SER A 15 -46.33 14.86 2.81
C SER A 15 -47.73 14.61 3.42
N SER A 16 -48.48 13.62 2.95
CA SER A 16 -49.93 13.51 3.17
C SER A 16 -50.42 12.15 3.66
N SER A 17 -49.57 11.20 4.03
CA SER A 17 -50.01 9.90 4.57
C SER A 17 -49.72 9.66 6.06
N PHE A 18 -49.26 10.67 6.81
CA PHE A 18 -48.99 10.53 8.26
C PHE A 18 -49.78 11.51 9.16
N LEU A 19 -50.82 12.15 8.62
CA LEU A 19 -51.79 12.89 9.43
C LEU A 19 -53.13 12.16 9.36
N LEU A 20 -53.32 11.20 10.27
CA LEU A 20 -54.59 10.87 10.96
C LEU A 20 -54.54 9.42 11.47
N SER A 21 -54.05 9.23 12.70
CA SER A 21 -54.49 8.14 13.57
C SER A 21 -54.22 8.47 15.04
N HIS A 22 -55.29 8.88 15.71
CA HIS A 22 -55.71 8.61 17.09
C HIS A 22 -54.66 8.29 18.18
N PRO A 23 -54.77 8.92 19.37
CA PRO A 23 -53.90 8.64 20.51
C PRO A 23 -54.28 7.30 21.11
N GLY A 24 -53.49 6.25 20.84
CA GLY A 24 -53.68 4.96 21.48
C GLY A 24 -53.39 3.77 20.60
N LYS A 25 -52.11 3.56 20.29
CA LYS A 25 -51.48 2.25 20.04
C LYS A 25 -49.97 2.49 19.96
N ARG A 26 -49.24 2.07 21.00
CA ARG A 26 -47.77 1.96 20.92
C ARG A 26 -47.49 0.85 19.91
N GLU A 27 -47.24 1.21 18.65
CA GLU A 27 -46.60 0.28 17.73
C GLU A 27 -45.27 -0.15 18.35
N SER A 28 -45.01 -1.46 18.36
CA SER A 28 -43.77 -1.99 18.91
C SER A 28 -42.60 -1.35 18.16
N GLN A 29 -41.79 -0.54 18.85
CA GLN A 29 -40.66 0.19 18.28
C GLN A 29 -39.59 -0.76 17.71
N ARG A 30 -39.61 -2.02 18.15
CA ARG A 30 -38.71 -3.09 17.74
C ARG A 30 -38.87 -3.47 16.26
N PRO A 31 -40.06 -3.81 15.74
CA PRO A 31 -40.30 -4.01 14.31
C PRO A 31 -39.74 -2.90 13.41
N VAL A 32 -39.97 -1.63 13.75
CA VAL A 32 -39.54 -0.47 12.96
C VAL A 32 -38.01 -0.34 12.94
N ALA A 33 -37.36 -0.51 14.10
CA ALA A 33 -35.90 -0.50 14.20
C ALA A 33 -35.24 -1.65 13.41
N HIS A 34 -35.85 -2.84 13.44
CA HIS A 34 -35.39 -4.00 12.67
C HIS A 34 -35.61 -3.84 11.15
N GLU A 35 -36.70 -3.20 10.73
CA GLU A 35 -36.96 -2.89 9.32
C GLU A 35 -35.93 -1.89 8.79
N CYS A 36 -35.64 -0.84 9.56
CA CYS A 36 -34.63 0.14 9.21
C CYS A 36 -33.21 -0.43 9.18
N LEU A 37 -32.87 -1.33 10.11
CA LEU A 37 -31.62 -2.08 10.05
C LEU A 37 -31.55 -2.93 8.77
N GLY A 38 -32.65 -3.58 8.38
CA GLY A 38 -32.76 -4.30 7.12
C GLY A 38 -32.43 -3.43 5.91
N GLU A 39 -32.99 -2.21 5.87
CA GLU A 39 -32.73 -1.25 4.79
C GLU A 39 -31.29 -0.74 4.78
N VAL A 40 -30.71 -0.40 5.94
CA VAL A 40 -29.30 0.02 6.04
C VAL A 40 -28.37 -1.10 5.54
N LEU A 41 -28.60 -2.34 5.95
CA LEU A 41 -27.79 -3.49 5.51
C LEU A 41 -28.01 -3.81 4.02
N ARG A 42 -29.21 -3.58 3.48
CA ARG A 42 -29.52 -3.74 2.06
C ARG A 42 -28.79 -2.71 1.21
N VAL A 43 -28.82 -1.43 1.61
CA VAL A 43 -28.10 -0.34 0.94
C VAL A 43 -26.58 -0.56 1.05
N LEU A 44 -26.09 -0.92 2.23
CA LEU A 44 -24.68 -1.22 2.45
C LEU A 44 -24.21 -2.37 1.54
N ARG A 45 -25.00 -3.45 1.45
CA ARG A 45 -24.73 -4.57 0.53
C ARG A 45 -24.75 -4.13 -0.93
N GLN A 46 -25.69 -3.28 -1.34
CA GLN A 46 -25.76 -2.76 -2.70
C GLN A 46 -24.54 -1.90 -3.06
N VAL A 47 -24.10 -1.05 -2.13
CA VAL A 47 -22.90 -0.23 -2.30
C VAL A 47 -21.64 -1.10 -2.34
N ILE A 48 -21.47 -2.04 -1.41
CA ILE A 48 -20.33 -2.97 -1.39
C ILE A 48 -20.29 -3.83 -2.66
N ASN A 49 -21.43 -4.28 -3.17
CA ASN A 49 -21.48 -5.02 -4.43
C ASN A 49 -21.09 -4.17 -5.64
N THR A 50 -21.34 -2.86 -5.59
CA THR A 50 -21.00 -1.92 -6.68
C THR A 50 -19.55 -1.45 -6.58
N TYR A 51 -19.04 -1.31 -5.35
CA TYR A 51 -17.68 -0.89 -5.04
C TYR A 51 -17.05 -1.88 -4.05
N PRO A 52 -16.54 -3.01 -4.55
CA PRO A 52 -16.06 -4.11 -3.71
C PRO A 52 -14.89 -3.74 -2.78
N LEU A 53 -14.15 -2.69 -3.12
CA LEU A 53 -13.08 -2.13 -2.30
C LEU A 53 -13.58 -1.53 -0.97
N LEU A 54 -14.89 -1.31 -0.81
CA LEU A 54 -15.53 -0.92 0.44
C LEU A 54 -15.92 -2.11 1.32
N ASN A 55 -15.62 -3.34 0.90
CA ASN A 55 -15.80 -4.53 1.73
C ASN A 55 -14.64 -4.67 2.73
N THR A 56 -14.64 -3.83 3.76
CA THR A 56 -13.55 -3.80 4.74
C THR A 56 -13.98 -4.33 6.10
N VAL A 57 -13.02 -4.82 6.88
CA VAL A 57 -13.25 -5.39 8.21
C VAL A 57 -13.91 -4.34 9.11
N GLU A 58 -13.56 -3.07 8.94
CA GLU A 58 -14.09 -1.92 9.67
C GLU A 58 -15.58 -1.72 9.40
N ILE A 59 -16.01 -1.76 8.14
CA ILE A 59 -17.43 -1.64 7.75
C ILE A 59 -18.23 -2.84 8.25
N LEU A 60 -17.71 -4.07 8.10
CA LEU A 60 -18.40 -5.27 8.54
C LEU A 60 -18.48 -5.37 10.07
N THR A 61 -17.44 -4.95 10.78
CA THR A 61 -17.42 -4.90 12.25
C THR A 61 -18.39 -3.85 12.78
N ALA A 62 -18.45 -2.68 12.13
CA ALA A 62 -19.41 -1.64 12.50
C ALA A 62 -20.86 -2.08 12.23
N ALA A 63 -21.12 -2.75 11.10
CA ALA A 63 -22.41 -3.36 10.79
C ALA A 63 -22.78 -4.46 11.80
N GLY A 64 -21.84 -5.33 12.17
CA GLY A 64 -22.02 -6.37 13.19
C GLY A 64 -22.34 -5.80 14.57
N LYS A 65 -21.64 -4.73 14.97
CA LYS A 65 -21.93 -3.99 16.21
C LYS A 65 -23.31 -3.36 16.20
N LEU A 66 -23.72 -2.74 15.09
CA LEU A 66 -25.06 -2.17 14.94
C LEU A 66 -26.14 -3.27 15.01
N ILE A 67 -25.95 -4.40 14.31
CA ILE A 67 -26.86 -5.55 14.39
C ILE A 67 -27.00 -6.07 15.82
N SER A 68 -25.87 -6.23 16.52
CA SER A 68 -25.86 -6.71 17.90
C SER A 68 -26.59 -5.75 18.83
N LYS A 69 -26.33 -4.44 18.70
CA LYS A 69 -26.97 -3.41 19.52
C LYS A 69 -28.47 -3.28 19.22
N VAL A 70 -28.91 -3.32 17.96
CA VAL A 70 -30.34 -3.32 17.59
C VAL A 70 -31.07 -4.58 18.11
N LYS A 71 -30.42 -5.76 18.05
CA LYS A 71 -31.02 -7.01 18.54
C LYS A 71 -31.12 -7.08 20.06
N ALA A 72 -30.14 -6.53 20.76
CA ALA A 72 -30.04 -6.53 22.23
C ALA A 72 -30.69 -5.31 22.89
N PHE A 73 -31.25 -4.36 22.10
CA PHE A 73 -31.85 -3.15 22.63
C PHE A 73 -33.18 -3.44 23.34
N HIS A 74 -33.36 -2.88 24.54
CA HIS A 74 -34.60 -2.97 25.30
C HIS A 74 -35.54 -1.80 24.97
N TYR A 75 -36.47 -2.03 24.04
CA TYR A 75 -37.37 -1.02 23.49
C TYR A 75 -38.48 -0.54 24.44
N GLU A 76 -38.70 -1.23 25.56
CA GLU A 76 -39.81 -0.94 26.49
C GLU A 76 -39.36 -0.24 27.78
N ALA A 77 -38.07 -0.34 28.12
CA ALA A 77 -37.44 0.32 29.26
C ALA A 77 -35.95 0.52 28.95
N CYS A 78 -35.57 1.74 28.57
CA CYS A 78 -34.22 2.07 28.14
C CYS A 78 -33.61 3.13 29.06
N ASN A 79 -32.40 2.88 29.58
CA ASN A 79 -31.64 3.86 30.35
C ASN A 79 -30.90 4.81 29.39
N GLU A 80 -30.61 6.04 29.81
CA GLU A 80 -29.89 7.03 28.97
C GLU A 80 -28.54 6.51 28.44
N VAL A 81 -27.89 5.62 29.19
CA VAL A 81 -26.65 4.96 28.78
C VAL A 81 -26.84 4.03 27.58
N ASP A 82 -27.96 3.30 27.52
CA ASP A 82 -28.26 2.38 26.42
C ASP A 82 -28.60 3.16 25.13
N LYS A 83 -29.25 4.34 25.26
CA LYS A 83 -29.48 5.25 24.13
C LYS A 83 -28.17 5.79 23.56
N MET A 84 -27.28 6.27 24.43
CA MET A 84 -25.96 6.77 24.01
C MET A 84 -25.13 5.67 23.33
N ASP A 85 -25.20 4.44 23.83
CA ASP A 85 -24.52 3.29 23.24
C ASP A 85 -25.09 2.90 21.86
N PHE A 86 -26.40 3.06 21.69
CA PHE A 86 -27.09 2.84 20.42
C PHE A 86 -26.73 3.90 19.38
N GLU A 87 -26.78 5.19 19.77
CA GLU A 87 -26.33 6.32 18.94
C GLU A 87 -24.87 6.16 18.51
N LYS A 88 -24.00 5.74 19.45
CA LYS A 88 -22.59 5.48 19.16
C LYS A 88 -22.39 4.35 18.14
N ALA A 89 -23.23 3.32 18.14
CA ALA A 89 -23.18 2.25 17.14
C ALA A 89 -23.55 2.75 15.74
N ILE A 90 -24.50 3.69 15.64
CA ILE A 90 -24.91 4.36 14.39
C ILE A 90 -23.79 5.26 13.87
N GLU A 91 -23.18 6.05 14.74
CA GLU A 91 -22.05 6.89 14.37
C GLU A 91 -20.86 6.04 13.92
N THR A 92 -20.61 4.92 14.58
CA THR A 92 -19.52 4.01 14.24
C THR A 92 -19.66 3.47 12.81
N ILE A 93 -20.86 3.07 12.37
CA ILE A 93 -21.07 2.59 10.99
C ILE A 93 -20.98 3.73 9.97
N ALA A 94 -21.45 4.93 10.32
CA ALA A 94 -21.35 6.10 9.44
C ALA A 94 -19.90 6.57 9.23
N VAL A 95 -19.10 6.58 10.30
CA VAL A 95 -17.67 6.91 10.26
C VAL A 95 -16.88 5.83 9.51
N ALA A 96 -17.13 4.54 9.80
CA ALA A 96 -16.48 3.45 9.09
C ALA A 96 -16.76 3.51 7.58
N PHE A 97 -18.02 3.70 7.18
CA PHE A 97 -18.40 3.79 5.77
C PHE A 97 -17.79 5.02 5.09
N SER A 98 -17.82 6.19 5.73
CA SER A 98 -17.26 7.42 5.15
C SER A 98 -15.74 7.41 5.03
N SER A 99 -15.00 6.87 6.01
CA SER A 99 -13.53 6.74 5.93
C SER A 99 -13.11 5.86 4.76
N ASN A 100 -13.73 4.68 4.62
CA ASN A 100 -13.39 3.71 3.58
C ASN A 100 -13.76 4.20 2.17
N VAL A 101 -14.90 4.90 2.01
CA VAL A 101 -15.24 5.57 0.75
C VAL A 101 -14.24 6.66 0.40
N SER A 102 -13.78 7.40 1.42
CA SER A 102 -12.76 8.43 1.22
C SER A 102 -11.44 7.79 0.80
N GLU A 103 -10.91 6.81 1.53
CA GLU A 103 -9.70 6.02 1.22
C GLU A 103 -9.70 5.44 -0.21
N LEU A 104 -10.85 4.93 -0.65
CA LEU A 104 -11.04 4.44 -2.01
C LEU A 104 -10.87 5.55 -3.08
N LEU A 105 -11.33 6.77 -2.79
CA LEU A 105 -11.35 7.89 -3.75
C LEU A 105 -9.98 8.57 -3.95
N MET A 106 -9.03 8.49 -3.01
CA MET A 106 -7.63 8.95 -3.25
C MET A 106 -6.64 7.84 -3.57
N GLY A 107 -7.10 6.60 -3.74
CA GLY A 107 -6.22 5.49 -4.15
C GLY A 107 -5.22 5.05 -3.07
N GLU A 108 -5.47 5.36 -1.80
CA GLU A 108 -4.66 4.96 -0.63
C GLU A 108 -5.15 3.65 0.00
N VAL A 109 -5.71 2.74 -0.79
CA VAL A 109 -6.18 1.45 -0.26
C VAL A 109 -4.99 0.49 -0.16
N ASP A 110 -4.46 0.33 1.05
CA ASP A 110 -3.51 -0.73 1.37
C ASP A 110 -4.13 -2.09 1.00
N SER A 111 -3.44 -2.85 0.13
CA SER A 111 -3.91 -4.16 -0.37
C SER A 111 -4.07 -5.22 0.72
N SER A 112 -3.72 -4.92 1.97
CA SER A 112 -3.88 -5.77 3.16
C SER A 112 -5.24 -5.66 3.85
N THR A 113 -6.08 -4.66 3.53
CA THR A 113 -7.37 -4.41 4.21
C THR A 113 -8.59 -4.89 3.41
N LEU A 114 -8.36 -5.44 2.22
CA LEU A 114 -9.41 -5.91 1.32
C LEU A 114 -9.90 -7.30 1.71
N LEU A 115 -11.11 -7.39 2.30
CA LEU A 115 -11.88 -8.62 2.22
C LEU A 115 -12.39 -8.74 0.79
N SER A 116 -11.61 -9.43 -0.03
CA SER A 116 -11.95 -10.05 -1.31
C SER A 116 -13.38 -9.76 -1.77
N LEU A 117 -13.52 -8.83 -2.70
CA LEU A 117 -14.02 -9.02 -4.05
C LEU A 117 -13.46 -7.84 -4.87
N LEU A 118 -13.12 -8.06 -6.15
CA LEU A 118 -12.90 -6.98 -7.12
C LEU A 118 -14.02 -7.08 -8.18
N PRO A 119 -14.37 -5.94 -8.79
CA PRO A 119 -15.64 -5.72 -9.46
C PRO A 119 -15.69 -6.41 -10.83
N THR A 120 -16.90 -6.77 -11.22
CA THR A 120 -17.28 -6.78 -12.63
C THR A 120 -16.96 -5.40 -13.21
N GLU A 121 -15.84 -5.30 -13.92
CA GLU A 121 -15.57 -4.19 -14.82
C GLU A 121 -16.69 -4.14 -15.87
N LYS A 122 -17.68 -3.28 -15.67
CA LYS A 122 -18.35 -2.63 -16.79
C LYS A 122 -17.42 -1.52 -17.30
N SER A 123 -16.27 -1.92 -17.84
CA SER A 123 -15.58 -1.06 -18.79
C SER A 123 -16.51 -0.88 -19.99
N ARG A 124 -16.44 0.29 -20.62
CA ARG A 124 -17.23 0.71 -21.78
C ARG A 124 -16.90 -0.12 -23.04
N VAL A 125 -16.99 -1.43 -22.95
CA VAL A 125 -17.31 -2.27 -24.09
C VAL A 125 -18.83 -2.22 -24.14
N SER A 126 -19.37 -1.72 -25.25
CA SER A 126 -20.78 -1.93 -25.60
C SER A 126 -21.14 -3.35 -25.17
N GLU A 127 -22.11 -3.53 -24.27
CA GLU A 127 -22.54 -4.84 -23.76
C GLU A 127 -23.02 -5.67 -24.96
N CYS A 128 -22.06 -6.28 -25.63
CA CYS A 128 -22.28 -7.03 -26.84
C CYS A 128 -22.79 -8.36 -26.31
N ARG A 129 -24.10 -8.61 -26.44
CA ARG A 129 -24.68 -9.91 -26.05
C ARG A 129 -23.86 -11.02 -26.71
N GLY A 130 -23.72 -12.19 -26.11
CA GLY A 130 -22.90 -13.28 -26.67
C GLY A 130 -23.21 -13.58 -28.15
N GLU A 131 -24.45 -13.36 -28.55
CA GLU A 131 -24.94 -13.44 -29.93
C GLU A 131 -24.39 -12.33 -30.85
N GLU A 132 -24.22 -11.10 -30.35
CA GLU A 132 -23.66 -9.97 -31.12
C GLU A 132 -22.16 -10.12 -31.36
N VAL A 133 -21.40 -10.69 -30.41
CA VAL A 133 -19.96 -10.99 -30.59
C VAL A 133 -19.75 -12.03 -31.69
N ASP A 134 -20.59 -13.06 -31.70
CA ASP A 134 -20.57 -14.09 -32.75
C ASP A 134 -20.93 -13.50 -34.11
N VAL A 135 -21.91 -12.59 -34.17
CA VAL A 135 -22.27 -11.88 -35.41
C VAL A 135 -21.13 -11.00 -35.90
N ILE A 136 -20.39 -10.32 -35.02
CA ILE A 136 -19.22 -9.51 -35.39
C ILE A 136 -18.11 -10.41 -35.97
N LEU A 137 -17.79 -11.51 -35.30
CA LEU A 137 -16.75 -12.46 -35.76
C LEU A 137 -17.17 -13.19 -37.04
N GLN A 138 -18.46 -13.47 -37.21
CA GLN A 138 -19.02 -14.02 -38.44
C GLN A 138 -18.92 -13.06 -39.61
N ARG A 139 -19.12 -11.75 -39.39
CA ARG A 139 -19.01 -10.74 -40.45
C ARG A 139 -17.57 -10.31 -40.74
N SER A 140 -16.64 -10.60 -39.84
CA SER A 140 -15.23 -10.20 -39.97
C SER A 140 -14.44 -11.18 -40.83
N GLU A 141 -13.56 -10.64 -41.67
CA GLU A 141 -12.51 -11.42 -42.31
C GLU A 141 -11.51 -11.91 -41.24
N GLY A 142 -11.18 -13.21 -41.22
CA GLY A 142 -10.30 -13.79 -40.21
C GLY A 142 -10.89 -13.98 -38.80
N GLY A 143 -12.21 -13.77 -38.60
CA GLY A 143 -12.84 -13.89 -37.28
C GLY A 143 -12.62 -15.23 -36.58
N VAL A 144 -12.66 -16.35 -37.33
CA VAL A 144 -12.36 -17.70 -36.80
C VAL A 144 -10.91 -17.82 -36.34
N ASP A 145 -9.97 -17.29 -37.13
CA ASP A 145 -8.54 -17.36 -36.83
C ASP A 145 -8.20 -16.54 -35.57
N SER A 146 -8.85 -15.39 -35.38
CA SER A 146 -8.80 -14.58 -34.16
C SER A 146 -9.36 -15.33 -32.94
N ALA A 147 -10.52 -15.99 -33.08
CA ALA A 147 -11.11 -16.78 -31.99
C ALA A 147 -10.22 -17.98 -31.59
N LEU A 148 -9.63 -18.66 -32.58
CA LEU A 148 -8.65 -19.74 -32.35
C LEU A 148 -7.40 -19.25 -31.64
N LEU A 149 -6.90 -18.06 -32.00
CA LEU A 149 -5.76 -17.45 -31.32
C LEU A 149 -6.09 -17.13 -29.87
N TYR A 150 -7.26 -16.55 -29.61
CA TYR A 150 -7.70 -16.24 -28.25
C TYR A 150 -7.85 -17.52 -27.38
N ALA A 151 -8.47 -18.57 -27.92
CA ALA A 151 -8.53 -19.88 -27.25
C ALA A 151 -7.14 -20.45 -26.93
N LYS A 152 -6.16 -20.28 -27.83
CA LYS A 152 -4.76 -20.64 -27.55
C LYS A 152 -4.15 -19.81 -26.42
N THR A 153 -4.44 -18.52 -26.37
CA THR A 153 -3.98 -17.64 -25.30
C THR A 153 -4.56 -18.05 -23.94
N ILE A 154 -5.84 -18.40 -23.86
CA ILE A 154 -6.47 -18.90 -22.61
C ILE A 154 -5.78 -20.17 -22.09
N SER A 155 -5.47 -21.12 -22.98
CA SER A 155 -4.74 -22.35 -22.61
C SER A 155 -3.35 -22.06 -22.02
N LYS A 156 -2.63 -21.09 -22.60
CA LYS A 156 -1.35 -20.61 -22.06
C LYS A 156 -1.55 -19.92 -20.70
N TYR A 157 -2.53 -19.04 -20.59
CA TYR A 157 -2.83 -18.32 -19.36
C TYR A 157 -3.18 -19.26 -18.20
N MET A 158 -4.02 -20.29 -18.43
CA MET A 158 -4.30 -21.32 -17.43
C MET A 158 -3.03 -22.05 -16.97
N LYS A 159 -2.07 -22.32 -17.87
CA LYS A 159 -0.77 -22.91 -17.52
C LYS A 159 0.02 -22.01 -16.57
N ASP A 160 0.06 -20.71 -16.86
CA ASP A 160 0.84 -19.75 -16.08
C ASP A 160 0.22 -19.56 -14.68
N LEU A 161 -1.12 -19.57 -14.58
CA LEU A 161 -1.82 -19.55 -13.29
C LEU A 161 -1.58 -20.81 -12.45
N ILE A 162 -1.64 -22.00 -13.08
CA ILE A 162 -1.30 -23.27 -12.42
C ILE A 162 0.12 -23.18 -11.84
N ALA A 163 1.10 -22.75 -12.66
CA ALA A 163 2.49 -22.67 -12.24
C ALA A 163 2.71 -21.66 -11.09
N TYR A 164 1.96 -20.55 -11.06
CA TYR A 164 1.99 -19.62 -9.94
C TYR A 164 1.48 -20.25 -8.64
N VAL A 165 0.30 -20.89 -8.68
CA VAL A 165 -0.30 -21.51 -7.49
C VAL A 165 0.54 -22.71 -7.00
N GLU A 166 1.09 -23.52 -7.90
CA GLU A 166 2.01 -24.62 -7.52
C GLU A 166 3.24 -24.11 -6.77
N LYS A 167 3.88 -23.04 -7.26
CA LYS A 167 5.03 -22.42 -6.57
C LYS A 167 4.64 -21.90 -5.19
N ARG A 168 3.45 -21.32 -5.05
CA ARG A 168 2.95 -20.83 -3.76
C ARG A 168 2.68 -21.98 -2.79
N ILE A 169 2.00 -23.04 -3.23
CA ILE A 169 1.76 -24.26 -2.43
C ILE A 169 3.09 -24.86 -1.95
N SER A 170 4.13 -24.83 -2.78
CA SER A 170 5.46 -25.29 -2.37
C SER A 170 6.03 -24.47 -1.21
N LEU A 171 5.89 -23.13 -1.23
CA LEU A 171 6.35 -22.26 -0.14
C LEU A 171 5.54 -22.48 1.14
N GLU A 172 4.22 -22.61 1.03
CA GLU A 172 3.33 -22.87 2.17
C GLU A 172 3.60 -24.25 2.79
N THR A 173 3.98 -25.24 1.98
CA THR A 173 4.38 -26.56 2.44
C THR A 173 5.69 -26.50 3.26
N GLU A 174 6.66 -25.71 2.82
CA GLU A 174 7.91 -25.54 3.59
C GLU A 174 7.68 -24.77 4.90
N PHE A 175 6.80 -23.75 4.88
CA PHE A 175 6.40 -23.04 6.09
C PHE A 175 5.72 -23.97 7.11
N SER A 176 4.75 -24.77 6.65
CA SER A 176 4.08 -25.78 7.49
C SER A 176 5.07 -26.77 8.11
N LYS A 177 5.99 -27.34 7.32
CA LYS A 177 7.04 -28.23 7.85
C LYS A 177 7.94 -27.53 8.87
N GLY A 178 8.14 -26.21 8.74
CA GLY A 178 8.85 -25.39 9.71
C GLY A 178 8.15 -25.33 11.06
N LEU A 179 6.85 -25.03 11.06
CA LEU A 179 6.01 -25.05 12.28
C LEU A 179 5.98 -26.44 12.92
N GLN A 180 5.81 -27.49 12.12
CA GLN A 180 5.85 -28.87 12.63
C GLN A 180 7.16 -29.19 13.33
N ARG A 181 8.31 -28.80 12.74
CA ARG A 181 9.63 -29.00 13.35
C ARG A 181 9.79 -28.21 14.65
N LEU A 182 9.31 -26.97 14.69
CA LEU A 182 9.31 -26.12 15.89
C LEU A 182 8.55 -26.81 17.03
N TYR A 183 7.31 -27.24 16.76
CA TYR A 183 6.49 -27.97 17.72
C TYR A 183 7.21 -29.22 18.27
N GLN A 184 7.72 -30.08 17.38
CA GLN A 184 8.40 -31.32 17.80
C GLN A 184 9.65 -31.06 18.66
N SER A 185 10.39 -29.98 18.37
CA SER A 185 11.57 -29.59 19.15
C SER A 185 11.20 -29.03 20.54
N CYS A 186 10.12 -28.26 20.63
CA CYS A 186 9.77 -27.55 21.86
C CYS A 186 8.87 -28.36 22.81
N LYS A 187 8.02 -29.27 22.29
CA LYS A 187 7.02 -30.00 23.11
C LYS A 187 7.60 -30.80 24.28
N HIS A 188 8.85 -31.28 24.17
CA HIS A 188 9.53 -32.00 25.25
C HIS A 188 10.28 -31.08 26.21
N SER A 189 10.63 -29.86 25.75
CA SER A 189 11.37 -28.87 26.54
C SER A 189 10.45 -28.01 27.41
N ILE A 190 9.20 -27.81 26.97
CA ILE A 190 8.17 -27.08 27.71
C ILE A 190 7.23 -28.11 28.33
N THR A 191 7.63 -28.70 29.45
CA THR A 191 6.89 -29.80 30.13
C THR A 191 6.67 -29.57 31.63
N HIS A 192 7.22 -28.51 32.21
CA HIS A 192 7.17 -28.27 33.66
C HIS A 192 5.96 -27.40 34.06
N PRO A 193 4.91 -27.97 34.66
CA PRO A 193 3.64 -27.27 34.88
C PRO A 193 3.72 -26.10 35.87
N HIS A 194 4.66 -26.15 36.83
CA HIS A 194 4.87 -25.08 37.80
C HIS A 194 5.78 -23.95 37.30
N MET A 195 6.10 -23.93 36.00
CA MET A 195 6.84 -22.82 35.41
C MET A 195 5.90 -21.67 35.04
N PRO A 196 6.36 -20.40 35.13
CA PRO A 196 5.58 -19.25 34.72
C PRO A 196 5.09 -19.38 33.27
N LEU A 197 3.82 -19.00 33.03
CA LEU A 197 3.18 -18.99 31.71
C LEU A 197 3.18 -20.35 30.97
N PHE A 198 3.44 -21.47 31.65
CA PHE A 198 3.53 -22.80 31.04
C PHE A 198 2.29 -23.14 30.19
N SER A 199 1.08 -22.98 30.75
CA SER A 199 -0.16 -23.31 30.05
C SER A 199 -0.38 -22.48 28.79
N ILE A 200 0.06 -21.22 28.80
CA ILE A 200 -0.06 -20.30 27.65
C ILE A 200 0.89 -20.73 26.53
N TYR A 201 2.15 -21.02 26.85
CA TYR A 201 3.11 -21.47 25.84
C TYR A 201 2.85 -22.90 25.36
N SER A 202 2.28 -23.77 26.21
CA SER A 202 1.78 -25.08 25.78
C SER A 202 0.66 -24.92 24.75
N LEU A 203 -0.33 -24.05 25.03
CA LEU A 203 -1.41 -23.75 24.09
C LEU A 203 -0.90 -23.12 22.79
N ALA A 204 0.09 -22.22 22.86
CA ALA A 204 0.70 -21.63 21.68
C ALA A 204 1.37 -22.69 20.77
N LEU A 205 2.09 -23.65 21.36
CA LEU A 205 2.68 -24.77 20.62
C LEU A 205 1.61 -25.65 19.96
N GLU A 206 0.50 -25.93 20.66
CA GLU A 206 -0.62 -26.69 20.10
C GLU A 206 -1.27 -25.95 18.91
N GLN A 207 -1.47 -24.63 19.03
CA GLN A 207 -2.00 -23.79 17.94
C GLN A 207 -1.07 -23.75 16.72
N ASP A 208 0.25 -23.68 16.92
CA ASP A 208 1.23 -23.75 15.82
C ASP A 208 1.19 -25.11 15.11
N GLN A 209 1.02 -26.20 15.87
CA GLN A 209 0.87 -27.55 15.33
C GLN A 209 -0.43 -27.72 14.56
N GLU A 210 -1.54 -27.18 15.07
CA GLU A 210 -2.84 -27.16 14.38
C GLU A 210 -2.74 -26.36 13.07
N GLN A 211 -2.13 -25.18 13.10
CA GLN A 211 -1.90 -24.38 11.89
C GLN A 211 -1.06 -25.15 10.87
N SER A 212 0.02 -25.81 11.30
CA SER A 212 0.83 -26.65 10.44
C SER A 212 0.01 -27.73 9.73
N VAL A 213 -0.83 -28.47 10.47
CA VAL A 213 -1.66 -29.55 9.92
C VAL A 213 -2.74 -28.99 8.98
N GLY A 214 -3.41 -27.90 9.36
CA GLY A 214 -4.41 -27.24 8.54
C GLY A 214 -3.85 -26.75 7.20
N LEU A 215 -2.62 -26.22 7.19
CA LEU A 215 -1.91 -25.84 5.97
C LEU A 215 -1.64 -27.05 5.05
N GLN A 216 -1.20 -28.20 5.59
CA GLN A 216 -0.92 -29.40 4.79
C GLN A 216 -2.19 -29.97 4.16
N GLN A 217 -3.28 -30.03 4.93
CA GLN A 217 -4.57 -30.52 4.44
C GLN A 217 -5.10 -29.64 3.31
N ALA A 218 -5.09 -28.32 3.52
CA ALA A 218 -5.53 -27.36 2.52
C ALA A 218 -4.67 -27.39 1.25
N ASN A 219 -3.34 -27.48 1.37
CA ASN A 219 -2.45 -27.63 0.22
C ASN A 219 -2.77 -28.89 -0.59
N THR A 220 -3.08 -29.99 0.09
CA THR A 220 -3.51 -31.24 -0.54
C THR A 220 -4.83 -31.05 -1.29
N THR A 221 -5.81 -30.37 -0.69
CA THR A 221 -7.10 -30.05 -1.33
C THR A 221 -6.93 -29.13 -2.55
N LEU A 222 -6.11 -28.08 -2.46
CA LEU A 222 -5.82 -27.20 -3.61
C LEU A 222 -5.19 -27.95 -4.77
N HIS A 223 -4.25 -28.82 -4.45
CA HIS A 223 -3.54 -29.59 -5.46
C HIS A 223 -4.48 -30.60 -6.12
N SER A 224 -5.16 -31.44 -5.33
CA SER A 224 -5.89 -32.60 -5.84
C SER A 224 -7.33 -32.32 -6.25
N GLN A 225 -8.04 -31.39 -5.60
CA GLN A 225 -9.50 -31.32 -5.67
C GLN A 225 -10.03 -30.00 -6.24
N THR A 226 -9.40 -28.87 -5.93
CA THR A 226 -10.06 -27.57 -6.15
C THR A 226 -9.35 -26.63 -7.13
N PHE A 227 -8.05 -26.77 -7.36
CA PHE A 227 -7.32 -25.87 -8.26
C PHE A 227 -6.43 -26.58 -9.27
N ILE A 228 -5.32 -27.20 -8.84
CA ILE A 228 -4.26 -27.64 -9.77
C ILE A 228 -4.77 -28.74 -10.72
N GLN A 229 -5.22 -29.88 -10.18
CA GLN A 229 -5.71 -30.99 -11.00
C GLN A 229 -6.95 -30.63 -11.86
N PRO A 230 -8.00 -30.00 -11.31
CA PRO A 230 -9.16 -29.59 -12.11
C PRO A 230 -8.81 -28.64 -13.27
N LEU A 231 -7.95 -27.64 -13.01
CA LEU A 231 -7.58 -26.66 -14.03
C LEU A 231 -6.63 -27.25 -15.07
N LEU A 232 -5.73 -28.16 -14.65
CA LEU A 232 -4.87 -28.91 -15.55
C LEU A 232 -5.68 -29.79 -16.50
N GLN A 233 -6.66 -30.54 -15.98
CA GLN A 233 -7.57 -31.35 -16.77
C GLN A 233 -8.36 -30.48 -17.76
N ARG A 234 -8.99 -29.41 -17.26
CA ARG A 234 -9.76 -28.49 -18.11
C ARG A 234 -8.90 -27.90 -19.24
N LYS A 235 -7.66 -27.54 -18.96
CA LYS A 235 -6.71 -27.03 -19.96
C LYS A 235 -6.41 -28.07 -21.05
N GLN A 236 -6.18 -29.33 -20.68
CA GLN A 236 -5.93 -30.39 -21.65
C GLN A 236 -7.13 -30.59 -22.58
N ASP A 237 -8.34 -30.61 -22.02
CA ASP A 237 -9.59 -30.73 -22.78
C ASP A 237 -9.82 -29.53 -23.70
N HIS A 238 -9.54 -28.31 -23.22
CA HIS A 238 -9.62 -27.08 -24.02
C HIS A 238 -8.67 -27.15 -25.23
N GLU A 239 -7.42 -27.53 -25.00
CA GLU A 239 -6.39 -27.60 -26.04
C GLU A 239 -6.73 -28.66 -27.10
N LYS A 240 -7.21 -29.82 -26.66
CA LYS A 240 -7.67 -30.91 -27.54
C LYS A 240 -8.82 -30.43 -28.43
N ARG A 241 -9.87 -29.87 -27.83
CA ARG A 241 -11.06 -29.42 -28.56
C ARG A 241 -10.74 -28.29 -29.55
N ARG A 242 -9.89 -27.33 -29.15
CA ARG A 242 -9.45 -26.24 -30.04
C ARG A 242 -8.72 -26.78 -31.28
N LYS A 243 -7.88 -27.82 -31.13
CA LYS A 243 -7.17 -28.43 -32.27
C LYS A 243 -8.14 -29.13 -33.23
N GLU A 244 -9.09 -29.89 -32.71
CA GLU A 244 -10.14 -30.53 -33.52
C GLU A 244 -10.95 -29.50 -34.33
N ILE A 245 -11.36 -28.41 -33.68
CA ILE A 245 -12.10 -27.32 -34.33
C ILE A 245 -11.24 -26.63 -35.42
N LYS A 246 -9.96 -26.37 -35.12
CA LYS A 246 -9.02 -25.79 -36.09
C LYS A 246 -8.87 -26.68 -37.33
N GLU A 247 -8.74 -27.99 -37.16
CA GLU A 247 -8.64 -28.93 -38.28
C GLU A 247 -9.91 -28.96 -39.12
N HIS A 248 -11.08 -28.88 -38.49
CA HIS A 248 -12.35 -28.78 -39.20
C HIS A 248 -12.43 -27.50 -40.06
N TRP A 249 -12.05 -26.34 -39.51
CA TRP A 249 -12.00 -25.08 -40.25
C TRP A 249 -11.02 -25.10 -41.43
N ILE A 250 -9.81 -25.61 -41.22
CA ILE A 250 -8.79 -25.71 -42.28
C ILE A 250 -9.25 -26.63 -43.41
N ARG A 251 -9.92 -27.74 -43.09
CA ARG A 251 -10.49 -28.65 -44.10
C ARG A 251 -11.55 -27.95 -44.95
N ALA A 252 -12.46 -27.19 -44.35
CA ALA A 252 -13.49 -26.45 -45.08
C ALA A 252 -12.89 -25.36 -45.99
N LYS A 253 -11.93 -24.56 -45.48
CA LYS A 253 -11.19 -23.59 -46.30
C LYS A 253 -10.50 -24.23 -47.50
N ARG A 254 -9.92 -25.43 -47.32
CA ARG A 254 -9.23 -26.15 -48.40
C ARG A 254 -10.18 -26.57 -49.53
N LYS A 255 -11.39 -27.02 -49.20
CA LYS A 255 -12.41 -27.38 -50.21
C LYS A 255 -12.79 -26.18 -51.08
N LEU A 256 -13.02 -25.02 -50.47
CA LEU A 256 -13.31 -23.80 -51.23
C LEU A 256 -12.15 -23.41 -52.17
N MET A 257 -10.91 -23.44 -51.68
CA MET A 257 -9.73 -23.13 -52.50
C MET A 257 -9.60 -24.06 -53.72
N GLU A 258 -10.01 -25.32 -53.59
CA GLU A 258 -10.02 -26.29 -54.69
C GLU A 258 -11.11 -25.96 -55.74
N CYS A 259 -12.34 -25.66 -55.29
CA CYS A 259 -13.43 -25.22 -56.17
C CYS A 259 -13.08 -23.92 -56.91
N GLU A 260 -12.50 -22.93 -56.23
CA GLU A 260 -12.04 -21.68 -56.85
C GLU A 260 -10.90 -21.90 -57.85
N ALA A 261 -10.01 -22.87 -57.60
CA ALA A 261 -8.97 -23.24 -58.54
C ALA A 261 -9.55 -23.88 -59.81
N ASN A 262 -10.54 -24.75 -59.65
CA ASN A 262 -11.27 -25.35 -60.78
C ASN A 262 -12.05 -24.31 -61.57
N LEU A 263 -12.72 -23.38 -60.89
CA LEU A 263 -13.41 -22.24 -61.51
C LEU A 263 -12.46 -21.38 -62.36
N ARG A 264 -11.27 -21.05 -61.84
CA ARG A 264 -10.26 -20.30 -62.58
C ARG A 264 -9.79 -21.03 -63.83
N LYS A 265 -9.59 -22.35 -63.75
CA LYS A 265 -9.24 -23.19 -64.90
C LYS A 265 -10.37 -23.23 -65.94
N ALA A 266 -11.61 -23.47 -65.51
CA ALA A 266 -12.78 -23.51 -66.39
C ALA A 266 -13.01 -22.17 -67.10
N LYS A 267 -12.86 -21.05 -66.39
CA LYS A 267 -12.91 -19.69 -66.98
C LYS A 267 -11.87 -19.51 -68.08
N GLN A 268 -10.62 -19.90 -67.81
CA GLN A 268 -9.53 -19.79 -68.79
C GLN A 268 -9.82 -20.64 -70.03
N THR A 269 -10.26 -21.88 -69.85
CA THR A 269 -10.63 -22.76 -70.96
C THR A 269 -11.78 -22.17 -71.79
N PHE A 270 -12.82 -21.64 -71.14
CA PHE A 270 -13.94 -20.98 -71.81
C PHE A 270 -13.47 -19.77 -72.66
N MET A 271 -12.65 -18.87 -72.09
CA MET A 271 -12.11 -17.72 -72.84
C MET A 271 -11.33 -18.16 -74.08
N VAL A 272 -10.47 -19.18 -73.96
CA VAL A 272 -9.71 -19.72 -75.10
C VAL A 272 -10.65 -20.31 -76.16
N ARG A 273 -11.69 -21.05 -75.77
CA ARG A 273 -12.66 -21.62 -76.72
C ARG A 273 -13.52 -20.57 -77.40
N CYS A 274 -13.86 -19.46 -76.73
CA CYS A 274 -14.51 -18.31 -77.35
C CYS A 274 -13.62 -17.65 -78.41
N GLU A 275 -12.32 -17.46 -78.11
CA GLU A 275 -11.38 -16.91 -79.08
C GLU A 275 -11.20 -17.82 -80.31
N GLU A 276 -11.16 -19.14 -80.11
CA GLU A 276 -11.11 -20.12 -81.20
C GLU A 276 -12.38 -20.10 -82.06
N TYR A 277 -13.56 -20.01 -81.44
CA TYR A 277 -14.83 -19.87 -82.14
C TYR A 277 -14.89 -18.58 -82.97
N GLU A 278 -14.51 -17.42 -82.40
CA GLU A 278 -14.49 -16.14 -83.13
C GLU A 278 -13.53 -16.19 -84.33
N LYS A 279 -12.36 -16.84 -84.18
CA LYS A 279 -11.43 -17.07 -85.29
C LYS A 279 -12.04 -17.96 -86.37
N ALA A 280 -12.70 -19.05 -85.99
CA ALA A 280 -13.34 -19.98 -86.92
C ALA A 280 -14.52 -19.33 -87.67
N LYS A 281 -15.35 -18.56 -86.96
CA LYS A 281 -16.45 -17.77 -87.49
C LYS A 281 -15.98 -16.72 -88.51
N THR A 282 -14.95 -15.95 -88.15
CA THR A 282 -14.34 -14.97 -89.06
C THR A 282 -13.79 -15.65 -90.33
N ALA A 283 -13.17 -16.83 -90.19
CA ALA A 283 -12.66 -17.59 -91.32
C ALA A 283 -13.76 -18.21 -92.21
N ALA A 284 -14.91 -18.57 -91.63
CA ALA A 284 -16.10 -19.02 -92.35
C ALA A 284 -16.76 -17.87 -93.14
N CYS A 285 -17.01 -16.71 -92.52
CA CYS A 285 -17.56 -15.53 -93.20
C CYS A 285 -16.70 -15.07 -94.38
N ARG A 286 -15.36 -15.00 -94.21
CA ARG A 286 -14.45 -14.66 -95.31
C ARG A 286 -14.54 -15.64 -96.48
N ALA A 287 -14.76 -16.92 -96.19
CA ALA A 287 -14.88 -17.93 -97.24
C ALA A 287 -16.21 -17.84 -98.02
N GLU A 288 -17.26 -17.29 -97.40
CA GLU A 288 -18.52 -16.99 -98.07
C GLU A 288 -18.40 -15.77 -98.98
N GLU A 289 -17.67 -14.72 -98.55
CA GLU A 289 -17.44 -13.49 -99.33
C GLU A 289 -16.51 -13.71 -100.54
N GLU A 290 -15.52 -14.60 -100.44
CA GLU A 290 -14.58 -14.94 -101.53
C GLU A 290 -15.17 -15.93 -102.58
N GLY A 291 -16.46 -16.28 -102.47
CA GLY A 291 -17.13 -17.34 -103.23
C GLY A 291 -17.48 -17.03 -104.71
N GLY A 292 -16.48 -16.73 -105.54
CA GLY A 292 -16.60 -16.69 -107.01
C GLY A 292 -16.32 -18.06 -107.65
N GLY A 293 -17.37 -18.86 -107.86
CA GLY A 293 -17.42 -19.95 -108.85
C GLY A 293 -16.30 -21.00 -108.84
N SER A 294 -16.22 -21.88 -107.81
CA SER A 294 -15.79 -23.31 -107.91
C SER A 294 -15.54 -24.01 -106.54
N THR A 295 -15.85 -23.43 -105.37
CA THR A 295 -15.51 -24.07 -104.07
C THR A 295 -16.62 -24.09 -103.02
N ALA A 296 -17.85 -24.43 -103.40
CA ALA A 296 -18.93 -24.70 -102.42
C ALA A 296 -18.52 -25.70 -101.32
N LYS A 297 -17.70 -26.70 -101.69
CA LYS A 297 -17.15 -27.71 -100.76
C LYS A 297 -16.17 -27.14 -99.73
N SER A 298 -15.47 -26.04 -100.04
CA SER A 298 -14.53 -25.39 -99.12
C SER A 298 -15.26 -24.51 -98.10
N VAL A 299 -16.30 -23.81 -98.54
CA VAL A 299 -17.18 -23.01 -97.67
C VAL A 299 -17.88 -23.91 -96.67
N GLU A 300 -18.46 -25.02 -97.14
CA GLU A 300 -19.13 -26.03 -96.30
C GLU A 300 -18.19 -26.63 -95.25
N LYS A 301 -16.94 -26.93 -95.62
CA LYS A 301 -15.92 -27.42 -94.67
C LYS A 301 -15.61 -26.40 -93.57
N LYS A 302 -15.51 -25.11 -93.91
CA LYS A 302 -15.23 -24.05 -92.92
C LYS A 302 -16.42 -23.78 -92.01
N LYS A 303 -17.66 -23.85 -92.50
CA LYS A 303 -18.88 -23.82 -91.67
C LYS A 303 -18.93 -24.97 -90.67
N ARG A 304 -18.57 -26.17 -91.08
CA ARG A 304 -18.50 -27.32 -90.16
C ARG A 304 -17.46 -27.12 -89.05
N ILE A 305 -16.30 -26.55 -89.36
CA ILE A 305 -15.26 -26.22 -88.36
C ILE A 305 -15.74 -25.12 -87.40
N GLU A 306 -16.44 -24.11 -87.90
CA GLU A 306 -17.09 -23.09 -87.05
C GLU A 306 -18.11 -23.72 -86.10
N GLU A 307 -19.00 -24.57 -86.59
CA GLU A 307 -20.01 -25.24 -85.78
C GLU A 307 -19.40 -26.17 -84.73
N GLU A 308 -18.34 -26.90 -85.07
CA GLU A 308 -17.55 -27.69 -84.11
C GLU A 308 -16.87 -26.80 -83.05
N ALA A 309 -16.36 -25.62 -83.42
CA ALA A 309 -15.78 -24.66 -82.49
C ALA A 309 -16.84 -24.03 -81.58
N ARG A 310 -18.04 -23.74 -82.12
CA ARG A 310 -19.20 -23.25 -81.36
C ARG A 310 -19.63 -24.25 -80.31
N ASN A 311 -19.85 -25.52 -80.70
CA ASN A 311 -20.23 -26.57 -79.76
C ASN A 311 -19.20 -26.75 -78.63
N LYS A 312 -17.90 -26.65 -78.94
CA LYS A 312 -16.83 -26.67 -77.93
C LYS A 312 -16.82 -25.45 -77.01
N ALA A 313 -17.21 -24.28 -77.50
CA ALA A 313 -17.38 -23.09 -76.68
C ALA A 313 -18.60 -23.23 -75.76
N ASP A 314 -19.71 -23.75 -76.27
CA ASP A 314 -20.94 -24.02 -75.50
C ASP A 314 -20.71 -25.08 -74.40
N GLU A 315 -19.96 -26.16 -74.69
CA GLU A 315 -19.53 -27.16 -73.70
C GLU A 315 -18.64 -26.56 -72.60
N ALA A 316 -17.69 -25.70 -72.98
CA ALA A 316 -16.83 -25.00 -72.04
C ALA A 316 -17.61 -23.98 -71.20
N GLU A 317 -18.63 -23.33 -71.78
CA GLU A 317 -19.55 -22.45 -71.06
C GLU A 317 -20.36 -23.21 -70.03
N ALA A 318 -20.94 -24.35 -70.41
CA ALA A 318 -21.68 -25.22 -69.49
C ALA A 318 -20.81 -25.65 -68.31
N THR A 319 -19.57 -26.08 -68.58
CA THR A 319 -18.58 -26.45 -67.55
C THR A 319 -18.25 -25.27 -66.63
N TYR A 320 -18.03 -24.08 -67.20
CA TYR A 320 -17.75 -22.87 -66.42
C TYR A 320 -18.94 -22.49 -65.52
N ARG A 321 -20.18 -22.55 -66.04
CA ARG A 321 -21.41 -22.33 -65.26
C ARG A 321 -21.55 -23.33 -64.11
N THR A 322 -21.24 -24.61 -64.33
CA THR A 322 -21.21 -25.62 -63.26
C THR A 322 -20.16 -25.27 -62.20
N CYS A 323 -18.93 -24.92 -62.58
CA CYS A 323 -17.91 -24.52 -61.62
C CYS A 323 -18.27 -23.25 -60.84
N ILE A 324 -19.03 -22.31 -61.41
CA ILE A 324 -19.57 -21.14 -60.68
C ILE A 324 -20.55 -21.62 -59.61
N ALA A 325 -21.47 -22.53 -59.96
CA ALA A 325 -22.45 -23.07 -59.02
C ALA A 325 -21.76 -23.85 -57.88
N ASP A 326 -20.75 -24.67 -58.19
CA ASP A 326 -19.97 -25.42 -57.20
C ASP A 326 -19.23 -24.49 -56.24
N ALA A 327 -18.52 -23.47 -56.75
CA ALA A 327 -17.81 -22.50 -55.93
C ALA A 327 -18.76 -21.68 -55.04
N THR A 328 -19.92 -21.29 -55.57
CA THR A 328 -20.94 -20.55 -54.82
C THR A 328 -21.54 -21.40 -53.70
N THR A 329 -21.83 -22.68 -53.99
CA THR A 329 -22.33 -23.64 -52.99
C THR A 329 -21.28 -23.84 -51.90
N GLN A 330 -20.02 -24.06 -52.27
CA GLN A 330 -18.94 -24.28 -51.31
C GLN A 330 -18.66 -23.03 -50.45
N GLN A 331 -18.86 -21.82 -51.00
CA GLN A 331 -18.79 -20.56 -50.25
C GLN A 331 -19.88 -20.49 -49.18
N LEU A 332 -21.13 -20.83 -49.52
CA LEU A 332 -22.25 -20.86 -48.55
C LEU A 332 -22.02 -21.91 -47.45
N GLU A 333 -21.51 -23.09 -47.80
CA GLU A 333 -21.13 -24.11 -46.82
C GLU A 333 -20.01 -23.65 -45.88
N LEU A 334 -19.05 -22.87 -46.39
CA LEU A 334 -17.98 -22.30 -45.57
C LEU A 334 -18.54 -21.30 -44.55
N GLU A 335 -19.49 -20.46 -44.94
CA GLU A 335 -20.18 -19.53 -44.02
C GLU A 335 -20.97 -20.29 -42.95
N HIS A 336 -21.68 -21.35 -43.30
CA HIS A 336 -22.34 -22.22 -42.31
C HIS A 336 -21.32 -22.88 -41.35
N THR A 337 -20.19 -23.34 -41.89
CA THR A 337 -19.09 -23.89 -41.09
C THR A 337 -18.50 -22.84 -40.15
N LYS A 338 -18.37 -21.59 -40.60
CA LYS A 338 -17.88 -20.45 -39.80
C LYS A 338 -18.73 -20.25 -38.55
N VAL A 339 -20.05 -20.22 -38.70
CA VAL A 339 -21.01 -20.12 -37.58
C VAL A 339 -20.81 -21.26 -36.59
N THR A 340 -20.73 -22.49 -37.08
CA THR A 340 -20.59 -23.69 -36.26
C THR A 340 -19.28 -23.70 -35.47
N VAL A 341 -18.17 -23.36 -36.14
CA VAL A 341 -16.84 -23.29 -35.54
C VAL A 341 -16.75 -22.21 -34.45
N LEU A 342 -17.28 -21.01 -34.72
CA LEU A 342 -17.27 -19.92 -33.75
C LEU A 342 -18.08 -20.28 -32.50
N ARG A 343 -19.27 -20.87 -32.66
CA ARG A 343 -20.09 -21.34 -31.53
C ARG A 343 -19.35 -22.39 -30.70
N GLN A 344 -18.73 -23.38 -31.35
CA GLN A 344 -17.95 -24.40 -30.64
C GLN A 344 -16.75 -23.82 -29.88
N LEU A 345 -16.06 -22.80 -30.44
CA LEU A 345 -14.97 -22.12 -29.75
C LEU A 345 -15.47 -21.34 -28.54
N GLN A 346 -16.59 -20.63 -28.69
CA GLN A 346 -17.21 -19.87 -27.60
C GLN A 346 -17.60 -20.79 -26.44
N ASP A 347 -18.20 -21.96 -26.73
CA ASP A 347 -18.56 -22.95 -25.71
C ASP A 347 -17.31 -23.45 -24.94
N VAL A 348 -16.23 -23.76 -25.66
CA VAL A 348 -14.97 -24.19 -25.06
C VAL A 348 -14.37 -23.09 -24.18
N ILE A 349 -14.36 -21.85 -24.65
CA ILE A 349 -13.87 -20.70 -23.88
C ILE A 349 -14.72 -20.52 -22.61
N LYS A 350 -16.04 -20.50 -22.75
CA LYS A 350 -16.98 -20.31 -21.64
C LYS A 350 -16.84 -21.38 -20.57
N GLN A 351 -16.69 -22.64 -20.96
CA GLN A 351 -16.44 -23.74 -20.01
C GLN A 351 -15.11 -23.57 -19.28
N SER A 352 -14.05 -23.10 -19.97
CA SER A 352 -12.77 -22.81 -19.31
C SER A 352 -12.87 -21.68 -18.31
N ASP A 353 -13.56 -20.61 -18.66
CA ASP A 353 -13.77 -19.46 -17.76
C ASP A 353 -14.59 -19.87 -16.53
N GLN A 354 -15.60 -20.73 -16.69
CA GLN A 354 -16.39 -21.26 -15.58
C GLN A 354 -15.54 -22.09 -14.61
N THR A 355 -14.71 -23.01 -15.12
CA THR A 355 -13.79 -23.78 -14.27
C THR A 355 -12.76 -22.88 -13.61
N LEU A 356 -12.19 -21.92 -14.34
CA LEU A 356 -11.22 -20.97 -13.80
C LEU A 356 -11.83 -20.15 -12.66
N ARG A 357 -13.06 -19.66 -12.84
CA ARG A 357 -13.80 -18.94 -11.80
C ARG A 357 -14.03 -19.82 -10.57
N SER A 358 -14.51 -21.05 -10.75
CA SER A 358 -14.78 -21.99 -9.65
C SER A 358 -13.51 -22.34 -8.86
N ALA A 359 -12.42 -22.63 -9.57
CA ALA A 359 -11.12 -22.92 -8.97
C ALA A 359 -10.60 -21.72 -8.18
N THR A 360 -10.68 -20.52 -8.76
CA THR A 360 -10.24 -19.27 -8.11
C THR A 360 -11.03 -18.95 -6.85
N ILE A 361 -12.36 -19.11 -6.88
CA ILE A 361 -13.21 -18.93 -5.69
C ILE A 361 -12.79 -19.92 -4.61
N SER A 362 -12.67 -21.20 -4.97
CA SER A 362 -12.29 -22.26 -4.02
C SER A 362 -10.91 -22.01 -3.40
N TYR A 363 -9.94 -21.54 -4.19
CA TYR A 363 -8.60 -21.21 -3.72
C TYR A 363 -8.63 -20.10 -2.66
N TYR A 364 -9.27 -18.97 -2.96
CA TYR A 364 -9.31 -17.86 -2.00
C TYR A 364 -10.21 -18.14 -0.79
N GLN A 365 -11.28 -18.93 -0.95
CA GLN A 365 -12.06 -19.42 0.19
C GLN A 365 -11.20 -20.25 1.15
N LEU A 366 -10.37 -21.14 0.61
CA LEU A 366 -9.49 -21.96 1.44
C LEU A 366 -8.41 -21.13 2.14
N MET A 367 -7.81 -20.16 1.44
CA MET A 367 -6.87 -19.19 2.04
C MET A 367 -7.51 -18.38 3.18
N HIS A 368 -8.76 -17.96 2.98
CA HIS A 368 -9.51 -17.24 4.01
C HIS A 368 -9.76 -18.11 5.25
N MET A 369 -10.20 -19.37 5.05
CA MET A 369 -10.43 -20.32 6.15
C MET A 369 -9.16 -20.59 6.98
N GLN A 370 -7.98 -20.58 6.36
CA GLN A 370 -6.72 -20.70 7.10
C GLN A 370 -6.36 -19.46 7.90
N THR A 371 -6.72 -18.27 7.41
CA THR A 371 -6.30 -17.00 8.01
C THR A 371 -7.23 -16.56 9.13
N VAL A 372 -8.52 -16.89 9.06
CA VAL A 372 -9.55 -16.39 9.99
C VAL A 372 -9.37 -16.88 11.44
N ALA A 373 -8.73 -18.04 11.65
CA ALA A 373 -8.47 -18.56 12.99
C ALA A 373 -7.33 -17.82 13.74
N LEU A 374 -6.35 -17.29 13.00
CA LEU A 374 -5.12 -16.72 13.59
C LEU A 374 -5.36 -15.52 14.52
N PRO A 375 -6.22 -14.53 14.17
CA PRO A 375 -6.52 -13.44 15.10
C PRO A 375 -7.11 -13.93 16.43
N VAL A 376 -7.97 -14.95 16.40
CA VAL A 376 -8.58 -15.53 17.60
C VAL A 376 -7.53 -16.26 18.44
N HIS A 377 -6.62 -17.00 17.81
CA HIS A 377 -5.51 -17.68 18.48
C HIS A 377 -4.64 -16.67 19.25
N TYR A 378 -4.15 -15.63 18.58
CA TYR A 378 -3.30 -14.62 19.20
C TYR A 378 -4.04 -13.79 20.26
N GLN A 379 -5.30 -13.46 20.03
CA GLN A 379 -6.12 -12.74 21.02
C GLN A 379 -6.29 -13.58 22.30
N THR A 380 -6.55 -14.88 22.16
CA THR A 380 -6.69 -15.80 23.31
C THR A 380 -5.39 -15.86 24.11
N LEU A 381 -4.24 -16.05 23.46
CA LEU A 381 -2.94 -16.07 24.13
C LEU A 381 -2.64 -14.75 24.85
N CYS A 382 -2.99 -13.61 24.23
CA CYS A 382 -2.81 -12.28 24.81
C CYS A 382 -3.65 -12.09 26.08
N GLU A 383 -4.96 -12.40 26.01
CA GLU A 383 -5.84 -12.26 27.17
C GLU A 383 -5.47 -13.23 28.30
N SER A 384 -5.14 -14.49 27.98
CA SER A 384 -4.64 -15.45 28.98
C SER A 384 -3.35 -14.97 29.65
N SER A 385 -2.47 -14.30 28.90
CA SER A 385 -1.23 -13.72 29.46
C SER A 385 -1.49 -12.55 30.41
N LYS A 386 -2.51 -11.72 30.14
CA LYS A 386 -2.89 -10.60 31.02
C LYS A 386 -3.48 -11.08 32.34
N LEU A 387 -4.16 -12.22 32.33
CA LEU A 387 -4.77 -12.83 33.52
C LEU A 387 -3.77 -13.61 34.38
N TYR A 388 -2.52 -13.75 33.96
CA TYR A 388 -1.49 -14.47 34.70
C TYR A 388 -1.04 -13.66 35.94
N ASP A 389 -1.10 -14.29 37.11
CA ASP A 389 -0.65 -13.71 38.38
C ASP A 389 0.81 -14.08 38.70
N PRO A 390 1.76 -13.12 38.72
CA PRO A 390 3.16 -13.40 39.00
C PRO A 390 3.37 -14.05 40.37
N GLY A 391 4.08 -15.18 40.39
CA GLY A 391 4.38 -15.92 41.62
C GLY A 391 3.34 -17.00 41.97
N GLN A 392 2.18 -17.03 41.32
CA GLN A 392 1.14 -18.05 41.55
C GLN A 392 1.68 -19.48 41.33
N GLN A 393 2.50 -19.67 40.30
CA GLN A 393 3.08 -20.99 39.98
C GLN A 393 4.15 -21.43 40.99
N TYR A 394 4.95 -20.48 41.51
CA TYR A 394 5.87 -20.76 42.61
C TYR A 394 5.11 -21.09 43.90
N ALA A 395 4.05 -20.35 44.21
CA ALA A 395 3.19 -20.65 45.36
C ALA A 395 2.52 -22.04 45.23
N ALA A 396 2.10 -22.43 44.02
CA ALA A 396 1.60 -23.77 43.76
C ALA A 396 2.68 -24.84 44.00
N HIS A 397 3.88 -24.63 43.45
CA HIS A 397 5.01 -25.54 43.69
C HIS A 397 5.33 -25.71 45.18
N VAL A 398 5.40 -24.60 45.93
CA VAL A 398 5.69 -24.63 47.38
C VAL A 398 4.62 -25.40 48.15
N ARG A 399 3.34 -25.26 47.79
CA ARG A 399 2.25 -26.06 48.39
C ARG A 399 2.43 -27.56 48.13
N ASP A 400 2.95 -27.93 46.96
CA ASP A 400 3.13 -29.33 46.57
C ASP A 400 4.36 -29.99 47.21
N LEU A 401 5.31 -29.22 47.75
CA LEU A 401 6.56 -29.74 48.32
C LEU A 401 6.36 -30.57 49.60
N GLN A 402 5.20 -30.49 50.27
CA GLN A 402 4.87 -31.24 51.51
C GLN A 402 6.04 -31.31 52.51
N LEU A 403 6.76 -30.20 52.72
CA LEU A 403 7.95 -30.20 53.57
C LEU A 403 7.55 -30.30 55.05
N PRO A 404 8.28 -31.09 55.86
CA PRO A 404 8.06 -31.11 57.30
C PRO A 404 8.34 -29.74 57.91
N GLU A 405 7.54 -29.33 58.90
CA GLU A 405 7.83 -28.13 59.68
C GLU A 405 9.21 -28.25 60.31
N GLN A 406 10.01 -27.18 60.21
CA GLN A 406 11.27 -27.16 60.94
C GLN A 406 10.99 -27.27 62.45
N PRO A 407 11.62 -28.21 63.16
CA PRO A 407 11.43 -28.32 64.59
C PRO A 407 11.88 -27.02 65.26
N ASN A 408 11.08 -26.55 66.22
CA ASN A 408 11.34 -25.31 66.92
C ASN A 408 12.62 -25.45 67.76
N VAL A 409 13.74 -24.91 67.30
CA VAL A 409 15.02 -25.02 68.00
C VAL A 409 15.04 -24.03 69.14
N HIS A 410 14.82 -24.54 70.36
CA HIS A 410 14.89 -23.74 71.57
C HIS A 410 16.34 -23.66 72.05
N TYR A 411 16.96 -22.50 71.86
CA TYR A 411 18.30 -22.23 72.38
C TYR A 411 18.19 -21.79 73.83
N THR A 412 18.50 -22.69 74.75
CA THR A 412 18.55 -22.41 76.19
C THR A 412 19.99 -22.25 76.65
N PHE A 413 20.23 -21.32 77.57
CA PHE A 413 21.52 -21.18 78.22
C PHE A 413 21.77 -22.39 79.13
N GLU A 414 22.73 -23.24 78.78
CA GLU A 414 23.17 -24.34 79.66
C GLU A 414 24.11 -23.78 80.73
N ASN A 415 23.66 -23.80 81.99
CA ASN A 415 24.52 -23.52 83.13
C ASN A 415 25.63 -24.58 83.23
N TYR A 416 26.88 -24.12 83.39
CA TYR A 416 28.05 -24.97 83.53
C TYR A 416 27.92 -25.95 84.71
N CYS A 417 27.94 -27.26 84.40
CA CYS A 417 27.89 -28.34 85.39
C CYS A 417 29.01 -29.36 85.10
N PRO A 418 29.95 -29.62 86.04
CA PRO A 418 31.14 -30.45 85.77
C PRO A 418 30.85 -31.92 85.41
N SER A 419 29.61 -32.40 85.61
CA SER A 419 29.27 -33.83 85.58
C SER A 419 28.75 -34.36 84.25
N LYS A 420 28.53 -33.51 83.22
CA LYS A 420 27.93 -33.94 81.93
C LYS A 420 28.87 -33.90 80.72
N MET A 421 30.14 -33.55 80.90
CA MET A 421 31.12 -33.37 79.81
C MET A 421 31.67 -34.68 79.19
N SER A 422 31.22 -35.86 79.61
CA SER A 422 31.70 -37.14 79.04
C SER A 422 30.76 -37.81 78.04
N TYR A 423 29.47 -37.45 77.99
CA TYR A 423 28.49 -38.14 77.12
C TYR A 423 28.13 -37.37 75.84
N LEU A 424 28.23 -36.04 75.81
CA LEU A 424 27.86 -35.24 74.64
C LEU A 424 28.96 -35.15 73.56
N TYR A 425 30.22 -35.44 73.91
CA TYR A 425 31.33 -35.39 72.95
C TYR A 425 31.29 -36.50 71.88
N LYS A 426 30.53 -37.59 72.12
CA LYS A 426 30.43 -38.71 71.16
C LYS A 426 29.34 -38.56 70.08
N LEU A 427 28.36 -37.66 70.23
CA LEU A 427 27.30 -37.49 69.24
C LEU A 427 27.56 -36.40 68.19
N CYS A 428 28.38 -35.39 68.49
CA CYS A 428 28.58 -34.24 67.60
C CYS A 428 29.52 -34.53 66.41
N VAL A 429 30.37 -35.56 66.49
CA VAL A 429 31.43 -35.82 65.49
C VAL A 429 30.94 -36.64 64.28
N ARG A 430 29.69 -37.11 64.24
CA ARG A 430 29.19 -37.97 63.15
C ARG A 430 28.41 -37.28 62.02
N SER A 431 28.17 -35.96 62.11
CA SER A 431 27.34 -35.25 61.11
C SER A 431 28.04 -34.13 60.35
N LEU A 432 29.35 -33.94 60.53
CA LEU A 432 30.12 -32.92 59.79
C LEU A 432 31.23 -33.56 58.95
N SER A 433 30.82 -34.35 57.95
CA SER A 433 31.73 -34.81 56.90
C SER A 433 30.96 -34.99 55.59
N SER A 434 30.71 -33.89 54.88
CA SER A 434 30.78 -33.82 53.41
C SER A 434 30.58 -32.38 52.94
N ASP A 435 31.62 -31.88 52.29
CA ASP A 435 31.60 -30.91 51.19
C ASP A 435 31.15 -29.47 51.46
N ILE A 436 32.09 -28.62 51.89
CA ILE A 436 32.41 -27.36 51.18
C ILE A 436 33.91 -27.09 51.32
N ASN A 437 34.68 -27.51 50.32
CA ASN A 437 36.00 -26.95 50.03
C ASN A 437 35.85 -25.88 48.92
N GLY A 438 36.44 -24.70 49.14
CA GLY A 438 36.96 -23.87 48.06
C GLY A 438 36.34 -22.49 47.84
N MET A 439 36.68 -21.52 48.69
CA MET A 439 36.79 -20.12 48.27
C MET A 439 38.07 -19.54 48.89
N ASP A 440 39.05 -19.29 48.03
CA ASP A 440 40.31 -18.62 48.35
C ASP A 440 40.15 -17.10 48.07
N PRO A 441 40.51 -16.20 48.99
CA PRO A 441 40.56 -14.77 48.73
C PRO A 441 42.02 -14.32 48.55
N ASP A 442 42.38 -13.93 47.32
CA ASP A 442 43.18 -12.73 47.03
C ASP A 442 43.83 -12.83 45.66
N VAL A 443 43.32 -12.04 44.70
CA VAL A 443 44.17 -11.45 43.66
C VAL A 443 43.58 -10.08 43.28
N VAL A 444 44.16 -9.02 43.85
CA VAL A 444 44.10 -7.68 43.27
C VAL A 444 44.93 -7.71 41.99
N VAL A 445 44.27 -7.94 40.85
CA VAL A 445 44.83 -7.65 39.54
C VAL A 445 44.15 -6.41 38.98
N SER A 446 44.91 -5.32 38.99
CA SER A 446 44.67 -4.16 38.15
C SER A 446 44.82 -4.55 36.68
N THR A 447 43.74 -5.03 36.06
CA THR A 447 43.59 -5.03 34.60
C THR A 447 42.19 -4.56 34.27
N ARG A 448 42.08 -3.41 33.60
CA ARG A 448 40.80 -2.84 33.16
C ARG A 448 39.97 -3.94 32.48
N PRO A 449 38.76 -4.27 33.00
CA PRO A 449 37.90 -5.24 32.33
C PRO A 449 37.54 -4.68 30.96
N PHE A 450 37.30 -5.53 29.96
CA PHE A 450 36.83 -5.16 28.61
C PHE A 450 37.87 -4.74 27.54
N ARG A 451 39.17 -5.10 27.68
CA ARG A 451 40.21 -4.83 26.63
C ARG A 451 39.98 -5.48 25.24
N ASN A 452 39.14 -6.52 25.14
CA ASN A 452 38.90 -7.30 23.91
C ASN A 452 37.48 -7.18 23.35
N ILE A 453 36.76 -6.09 23.67
CA ILE A 453 35.41 -5.82 23.16
C ILE A 453 35.50 -4.58 22.27
N GLY A 454 34.87 -4.61 21.09
CA GLY A 454 34.83 -3.46 20.17
C GLY A 454 33.97 -2.33 20.70
N LEU A 455 34.45 -1.56 21.68
CA LEU A 455 33.69 -0.48 22.30
C LEU A 455 33.31 0.61 21.29
N SER A 456 32.04 1.03 21.29
CA SER A 456 31.60 2.22 20.57
C SER A 456 32.33 3.47 21.08
N LYS A 457 32.35 4.56 20.29
CA LYS A 457 32.92 5.84 20.76
C LYS A 457 32.25 6.34 22.05
N ALA A 458 30.94 6.12 22.19
CA ALA A 458 30.23 6.52 23.40
C ALA A 458 30.65 5.64 24.59
N ALA A 459 30.76 4.31 24.40
CA ALA A 459 31.20 3.39 25.45
C ALA A 459 32.62 3.69 25.96
N GLN A 460 33.52 4.20 25.10
CA GLN A 460 34.87 4.62 25.48
C GLN A 460 34.90 5.80 26.47
N THR A 461 33.82 6.57 26.57
CA THR A 461 33.70 7.67 27.55
C THR A 461 33.34 7.20 28.96
N HIS A 462 32.96 5.92 29.13
CA HIS A 462 32.54 5.38 30.43
C HIS A 462 33.70 4.68 31.14
N ARG A 463 33.80 4.88 32.45
CA ARG A 463 34.64 4.06 33.33
C ARG A 463 33.89 2.80 33.74
N LEU A 464 34.04 1.75 32.94
CA LEU A 464 33.26 0.52 33.06
C LEU A 464 33.86 -0.47 34.07
N ARG A 465 33.01 -1.00 34.95
CA ARG A 465 33.29 -2.15 35.83
C ARG A 465 32.30 -3.29 35.56
N LYS A 466 32.57 -4.47 36.11
CA LYS A 466 31.62 -5.61 36.05
C LYS A 466 30.37 -5.28 36.86
N LEU A 467 29.19 -5.51 36.27
CA LEU A 467 27.90 -5.33 36.94
C LEU A 467 27.80 -6.31 38.13
N ARG A 468 27.46 -5.79 39.32
CA ARG A 468 27.38 -6.58 40.56
C ARG A 468 25.96 -7.05 40.88
N THR A 469 24.95 -6.31 40.45
CA THR A 469 23.53 -6.58 40.72
C THR A 469 22.72 -6.60 39.42
N PRO A 470 21.76 -7.52 39.26
CA PRO A 470 20.91 -7.55 38.07
C PRO A 470 20.27 -6.19 37.80
N SER A 471 20.41 -5.70 36.57
CA SER A 471 19.96 -4.36 36.18
C SER A 471 19.42 -4.38 34.75
N LYS A 472 18.53 -3.44 34.43
CA LYS A 472 18.00 -3.28 33.06
C LYS A 472 19.07 -2.64 32.17
N CYS A 473 19.38 -3.25 31.04
CA CYS A 473 20.31 -2.71 30.05
C CYS A 473 19.76 -1.39 29.49
N ARG A 474 20.56 -0.33 29.51
CA ARG A 474 20.12 0.98 29.00
C ARG A 474 20.02 1.03 27.47
N GLU A 475 20.72 0.15 26.77
CA GLU A 475 20.73 0.10 25.30
C GLU A 475 19.54 -0.72 24.74
N CYS A 476 19.31 -1.94 25.24
CA CYS A 476 18.29 -2.85 24.69
C CYS A 476 17.06 -3.07 25.59
N ASP A 477 17.01 -2.41 26.75
CA ASP A 477 15.92 -2.49 27.73
C ASP A 477 15.67 -3.92 28.29
N SER A 478 16.58 -4.87 28.06
CA SER A 478 16.49 -6.23 28.61
C SER A 478 17.32 -6.38 29.89
N TYR A 479 16.96 -7.31 30.77
CA TYR A 479 17.71 -7.56 32.01
C TYR A 479 19.13 -8.09 31.74
N VAL A 480 20.08 -7.63 32.56
CA VAL A 480 21.49 -8.02 32.60
C VAL A 480 21.76 -8.57 33.98
N TYR A 481 22.15 -9.85 34.10
CA TYR A 481 22.41 -10.50 35.39
C TYR A 481 23.91 -10.52 35.74
N PHE A 482 24.65 -11.56 35.34
CA PHE A 482 25.99 -11.84 35.90
C PHE A 482 27.19 -11.57 34.97
N GLN A 483 26.96 -10.94 33.80
CA GLN A 483 28.01 -10.58 32.83
C GLN A 483 27.79 -9.22 32.17
N GLY A 484 27.22 -8.27 32.91
CA GLY A 484 27.05 -6.89 32.48
C GLY A 484 28.26 -6.00 32.71
N ALA A 485 28.22 -4.81 32.11
CA ALA A 485 29.06 -3.69 32.48
C ALA A 485 28.21 -2.61 33.16
N GLU A 486 28.80 -1.94 34.14
CA GLU A 486 28.24 -0.78 34.81
C GLU A 486 29.26 0.37 34.77
N CYS A 487 28.83 1.57 34.44
CA CYS A 487 29.67 2.76 34.56
C CYS A 487 29.78 3.21 36.02
N GLU A 488 31.00 3.41 36.52
CA GLU A 488 31.26 3.84 37.89
C GLU A 488 30.79 5.27 38.21
N GLU A 489 30.56 6.08 37.17
CA GLU A 489 30.28 7.51 37.33
C GLU A 489 28.81 7.82 37.08
N CYS A 490 28.25 7.32 35.97
CA CYS A 490 26.86 7.57 35.60
C CYS A 490 25.88 6.43 35.93
N PHE A 491 26.39 5.31 36.46
CA PHE A 491 25.62 4.10 36.81
C PHE A 491 24.83 3.50 35.63
N LEU A 492 25.24 3.77 34.39
CA LEU A 492 24.68 3.12 33.21
C LEU A 492 25.02 1.63 33.24
N ALA A 493 23.99 0.78 33.28
CA ALA A 493 24.12 -0.67 33.16
C ALA A 493 23.87 -1.11 31.70
N CYS A 494 24.70 -2.02 31.19
CA CYS A 494 24.65 -2.48 29.80
C CYS A 494 25.12 -3.94 29.66
N HIS A 495 24.61 -4.69 28.67
CA HIS A 495 25.24 -5.97 28.29
C HIS A 495 26.61 -5.71 27.67
N LYS A 496 27.55 -6.65 27.84
CA LYS A 496 28.86 -6.61 27.16
C LYS A 496 28.74 -6.40 25.64
N ARG A 497 27.82 -7.12 24.99
CA ARG A 497 27.56 -7.00 23.54
C ARG A 497 26.97 -5.64 23.15
N CYS A 498 26.18 -5.04 24.02
CA CYS A 498 25.56 -3.74 23.77
C CYS A 498 26.56 -2.57 23.88
N LEU A 499 27.75 -2.77 24.47
CA LEU A 499 28.80 -1.76 24.49
C LEU A 499 29.36 -1.44 23.10
N GLU A 500 29.19 -2.34 22.13
CA GLU A 500 29.65 -2.12 20.74
C GLU A 500 28.77 -1.13 19.99
N THR A 501 27.49 -1.02 20.38
CA THR A 501 26.51 -0.14 19.74
C THR A 501 26.02 1.00 20.62
N LEU A 502 26.44 1.06 21.88
CA LEU A 502 26.01 2.07 22.85
C LEU A 502 26.18 3.48 22.27
N ALA A 503 25.10 4.26 22.25
CA ALA A 503 25.12 5.62 21.72
C ALA A 503 25.25 6.71 22.79
N ILE A 504 25.17 6.37 24.08
CA ILE A 504 25.10 7.35 25.17
C ILE A 504 26.48 7.55 25.79
N GLN A 505 27.00 8.78 25.77
CA GLN A 505 28.25 9.18 26.43
C GLN A 505 28.09 9.30 27.95
N CYS A 506 29.19 9.20 28.68
CA CYS A 506 29.19 9.39 30.12
C CYS A 506 29.03 10.88 30.44
N GLY A 507 27.93 11.23 31.11
CA GLY A 507 27.71 12.59 31.63
C GLY A 507 28.30 12.82 33.03
N HIS A 508 29.09 11.88 33.55
CA HIS A 508 29.68 11.91 34.90
C HIS A 508 28.69 12.10 36.05
N LYS A 509 27.39 11.89 35.79
CA LYS A 509 26.28 12.01 36.73
C LYS A 509 25.27 10.90 36.45
N LYS A 510 24.57 10.45 37.50
CA LYS A 510 23.54 9.41 37.38
C LYS A 510 22.52 9.79 36.32
N LEU A 511 22.34 8.93 35.32
CA LEU A 511 21.35 9.14 34.28
C LEU A 511 19.94 9.09 34.86
N GLN A 512 19.13 10.10 34.56
CA GLN A 512 17.71 10.12 34.93
C GLN A 512 16.93 9.02 34.19
N GLY A 513 15.73 8.69 34.68
CA GLY A 513 14.83 7.73 34.02
C GLY A 513 14.59 8.06 32.54
N ARG A 514 14.06 7.08 31.79
CA ARG A 514 13.73 7.26 30.38
C ARG A 514 12.78 8.45 30.22
N LEU A 515 13.11 9.36 29.31
CA LEU A 515 12.23 10.46 28.95
C LEU A 515 11.33 10.04 27.81
N GLN A 516 10.07 10.43 27.89
CA GLN A 516 9.23 10.47 26.70
C GLN A 516 9.59 11.75 25.95
N LEU A 517 10.41 11.68 24.90
CA LEU A 517 10.83 12.89 24.17
C LEU A 517 9.92 13.17 22.98
N PHE A 518 9.50 12.11 22.31
CA PHE A 518 8.59 12.15 21.18
C PHE A 518 7.14 12.12 21.66
N GLY A 519 6.24 12.87 21.01
CA GLY A 519 4.83 12.94 21.41
C GLY A 519 4.53 13.86 22.60
N ARG A 520 5.51 14.61 23.13
CA ARG A 520 5.28 15.59 24.21
C ARG A 520 4.97 16.98 23.71
N GLU A 521 4.23 17.72 24.53
CA GLU A 521 3.92 19.14 24.34
C GLU A 521 5.21 19.96 24.13
N PHE A 522 5.28 20.68 23.00
CA PHE A 522 6.45 21.45 22.60
C PHE A 522 6.83 22.50 23.64
N SER A 523 5.84 23.18 24.23
CA SER A 523 6.02 24.22 25.25
C SER A 523 6.76 23.71 26.49
N GLN A 524 6.53 22.46 26.90
CA GLN A 524 7.18 21.84 28.06
C GLN A 524 8.64 21.48 27.80
N VAL A 525 8.96 21.09 26.57
CA VAL A 525 10.35 20.76 26.18
C VAL A 525 11.15 22.03 25.95
N ALA A 526 10.54 23.03 25.31
CA ALA A 526 11.16 24.32 25.04
C ALA A 526 11.42 25.14 26.32
N SER A 527 10.58 25.04 27.35
CA SER A 527 10.78 25.76 28.62
C SER A 527 12.00 25.27 29.41
N CYS A 528 12.51 24.07 29.13
CA CYS A 528 13.74 23.56 29.71
C CYS A 528 15.01 24.11 29.04
N ALA A 529 14.90 24.82 27.92
CA ALA A 529 16.01 25.41 27.18
C ALA A 529 16.03 26.93 27.35
N SER A 530 17.21 27.51 27.60
CA SER A 530 17.38 28.96 27.82
C SER A 530 17.08 29.80 26.57
N ASP A 531 17.25 29.24 25.38
CA ASP A 531 16.96 29.86 24.09
C ASP A 531 15.57 29.50 23.54
N GLY A 532 14.81 28.66 24.26
CA GLY A 532 13.49 28.17 23.85
C GLY A 532 13.53 27.17 22.69
N ILE A 533 14.69 26.59 22.37
CA ILE A 533 14.85 25.63 21.27
C ILE A 533 15.12 24.23 21.85
N PRO A 534 14.29 23.21 21.55
CA PRO A 534 14.52 21.85 22.01
C PRO A 534 15.88 21.31 21.60
N PHE A 535 16.57 20.67 22.54
CA PHE A 535 17.92 20.18 22.29
C PHE A 535 18.05 19.18 21.15
N ILE A 536 17.04 18.33 20.94
CA ILE A 536 17.06 17.36 19.84
C ILE A 536 17.11 18.07 18.48
N ILE A 537 16.50 19.25 18.36
CA ILE A 537 16.57 20.07 17.16
C ILE A 537 17.98 20.65 17.02
N THR A 538 18.51 21.30 18.07
CA THR A 538 19.84 21.91 18.00
C THR A 538 20.93 20.88 17.74
N LYS A 539 20.87 19.71 18.38
CA LYS A 539 21.86 18.63 18.26
C LYS A 539 21.81 17.94 16.91
N CYS A 540 20.62 17.59 16.39
CA CYS A 540 20.49 17.03 15.03
C CYS A 540 20.93 18.03 13.96
N ILE A 541 20.49 19.29 14.04
CA ILE A 541 20.85 20.33 13.08
C ILE A 541 22.36 20.60 13.12
N SER A 542 22.96 20.78 14.30
CA SER A 542 24.40 21.04 14.42
C SER A 542 25.23 19.91 13.81
N GLU A 543 24.81 18.66 14.00
CA GLU A 543 25.50 17.51 13.42
C GLU A 543 25.36 17.44 11.89
N ILE A 544 24.18 17.78 11.35
CA ILE A 544 23.98 17.88 9.90
C ILE A 544 24.80 19.04 9.32
N GLU A 545 24.82 20.20 9.99
CA GLU A 545 25.61 21.37 9.59
C GLU A 545 27.11 21.05 9.57
N ARG A 546 27.58 20.28 10.56
CA ARG A 546 28.99 19.94 10.72
C ARG A 546 29.55 19.06 9.60
N ARG A 547 28.77 18.13 9.05
CA ARG A 547 29.31 17.13 8.09
C ARG A 547 28.45 16.75 6.89
N ALA A 548 27.21 17.25 6.77
CA ALA A 548 26.27 16.79 5.76
C ALA A 548 25.63 17.90 4.91
N LEU A 549 26.05 19.16 5.05
CA LEU A 549 25.51 20.27 4.22
C LEU A 549 25.72 20.08 2.71
N LYS A 550 26.79 19.38 2.30
CA LYS A 550 27.08 19.11 0.88
C LYS A 550 26.50 17.78 0.38
N MET A 551 25.81 17.03 1.25
CA MET A 551 25.29 15.70 0.93
C MET A 551 24.00 15.81 0.11
N LYS A 552 24.01 15.32 -1.14
CA LYS A 552 22.85 15.39 -2.04
C LYS A 552 21.62 14.71 -1.43
N GLY A 553 20.50 15.44 -1.36
CA GLY A 553 19.22 14.87 -0.95
C GLY A 553 19.15 14.43 0.52
N ILE A 554 19.91 15.06 1.42
CA ILE A 554 19.99 14.70 2.85
C ILE A 554 18.63 14.56 3.57
N TYR A 555 17.63 15.37 3.21
CA TYR A 555 16.26 15.25 3.76
C TYR A 555 15.29 14.46 2.88
N ARG A 556 15.62 14.23 1.59
CA ARG A 556 14.79 13.45 0.66
C ARG A 556 15.01 11.95 0.81
N VAL A 557 16.26 11.53 0.97
CA VAL A 557 16.61 10.10 1.13
C VAL A 557 16.26 9.67 2.55
N ASN A 558 15.56 8.53 2.67
CA ASN A 558 15.19 7.97 3.96
C ASN A 558 16.37 7.26 4.62
N GLY A 559 16.52 7.49 5.94
CA GLY A 559 17.36 6.67 6.80
C GLY A 559 16.79 5.25 6.99
N VAL A 560 17.64 4.34 7.47
CA VAL A 560 17.24 2.95 7.73
C VAL A 560 16.33 2.92 8.95
N LYS A 561 15.08 2.47 8.79
CA LYS A 561 14.03 2.51 9.83
C LYS A 561 14.49 2.00 11.19
N THR A 562 15.13 0.82 11.23
CA THR A 562 15.62 0.20 12.47
C THR A 562 16.71 1.02 13.17
N ARG A 563 17.56 1.75 12.43
CA ARG A 563 18.58 2.64 13.01
C ARG A 563 17.98 3.95 13.51
N VAL A 564 16.97 4.48 12.81
CA VAL A 564 16.21 5.66 13.24
C VAL A 564 15.50 5.39 14.57
N GLU A 565 14.82 4.24 14.70
CA GLU A 565 14.13 3.84 15.94
C GLU A 565 15.11 3.69 17.11
N LYS A 566 16.26 3.04 16.90
CA LYS A 566 17.34 2.96 17.90
C LYS A 566 17.86 4.33 18.31
N LEU A 567 18.02 5.24 17.36
CA LEU A 567 18.51 6.59 17.64
C LEU A 567 17.47 7.42 18.43
N CYS A 568 16.18 7.27 18.14
CA CYS A 568 15.10 7.85 18.95
C CYS A 568 15.16 7.34 20.41
N GLN A 569 15.32 6.03 20.61
CA GLN A 569 15.47 5.44 21.94
C GLN A 569 16.72 5.96 22.66
N ALA A 570 17.83 6.12 21.94
CA ALA A 570 19.05 6.70 22.51
C ALA A 570 18.81 8.13 23.02
N PHE A 571 18.08 8.97 22.28
CA PHE A 571 17.72 10.32 22.72
C PHE A 571 16.83 10.33 23.97
N GLU A 572 15.86 9.42 24.04
CA GLU A 572 15.00 9.25 25.23
C GLU A 572 15.77 8.77 26.47
N ASN A 573 16.84 8.00 26.26
CA ASN A 573 17.64 7.41 27.33
C ASN A 573 18.83 8.28 27.76
N GLY A 574 19.41 9.07 26.85
CA GLY A 574 20.66 9.80 27.05
C GLY A 574 20.57 11.32 26.91
N LYS A 575 19.43 11.88 26.44
CA LYS A 575 19.28 13.32 26.13
C LYS A 575 20.44 13.83 25.26
N GLU A 576 21.14 14.85 25.76
CA GLU A 576 22.27 15.54 25.15
C GLU A 576 23.54 14.68 25.08
N LEU A 577 23.58 13.54 25.78
CA LEU A 577 24.76 12.67 25.81
C LEU A 577 24.81 11.71 24.62
N VAL A 578 23.82 11.72 23.73
CA VAL A 578 23.83 10.85 22.54
C VAL A 578 24.95 11.27 21.58
N GLU A 579 25.82 10.34 21.22
CA GLU A 579 26.91 10.54 20.28
C GLU A 579 26.44 10.30 18.84
N LEU A 580 26.48 11.32 18.00
CA LEU A 580 25.95 11.26 16.64
C LEU A 580 27.01 11.08 15.54
N SER A 581 28.31 11.22 15.84
CA SER A 581 29.36 11.26 14.79
C SER A 581 29.46 10.00 13.96
N GLN A 582 29.04 8.85 14.51
CA GLN A 582 29.04 7.55 13.83
C GLN A 582 27.69 7.20 13.18
N CYS A 583 26.63 7.95 13.46
CA CYS A 583 25.32 7.72 12.84
C CYS A 583 25.32 8.17 11.37
N SER A 584 24.44 7.60 10.54
CA SER A 584 24.25 8.11 9.17
C SER A 584 23.57 9.47 9.22
N PRO A 585 24.02 10.47 8.45
CA PRO A 585 23.32 11.75 8.32
C PRO A 585 21.85 11.61 7.91
N HIS A 586 21.50 10.61 7.09
CA HIS A 586 20.11 10.31 6.71
C HIS A 586 19.26 9.78 7.87
N ASP A 587 19.87 9.05 8.81
CA ASP A 587 19.13 8.60 10.00
C ASP A 587 18.86 9.80 10.93
N ILE A 588 19.84 10.69 11.10
CA ILE A 588 19.73 11.92 11.90
C ILE A 588 18.67 12.86 11.30
N SER A 589 18.67 13.04 9.97
CA SER A 589 17.67 13.87 9.29
C SER A 589 16.26 13.29 9.44
N ASN A 590 16.12 11.95 9.41
CA ASN A 590 14.85 11.27 9.68
C ASN A 590 14.39 11.44 11.13
N VAL A 591 15.28 11.38 12.11
CA VAL A 591 14.95 11.66 13.52
C VAL A 591 14.45 13.09 13.71
N LEU A 592 15.12 14.09 13.10
CA LEU A 592 14.67 15.49 13.14
C LEU A 592 13.25 15.65 12.59
N LYS A 593 12.98 15.10 11.39
CA LYS A 593 11.65 15.14 10.76
C LYS A 593 10.60 14.41 11.62
N LEU A 594 10.96 13.26 12.18
CA LEU A 594 10.06 12.47 13.02
C LEU A 594 9.68 13.21 14.30
N TYR A 595 10.64 13.86 14.96
CA TYR A 595 10.39 14.67 16.15
C TYR A 595 9.36 15.76 15.87
N LEU A 596 9.56 16.54 14.79
CA LEU A 596 8.64 17.62 14.38
C LEU A 596 7.23 17.09 14.05
N ARG A 597 7.15 15.95 13.35
CA ARG A 597 5.88 15.33 12.98
C ARG A 597 5.11 14.77 14.16
N GLN A 598 5.80 14.28 15.19
CA GLN A 598 5.17 13.64 16.37
C GLN A 598 4.81 14.63 17.49
N LEU A 599 5.11 15.92 17.38
CA LEU A 599 4.60 16.92 18.34
C LEU A 599 3.07 16.83 18.41
N PRO A 600 2.39 16.97 19.57
CA PRO A 600 0.92 17.01 19.61
C PRO A 600 0.33 18.16 18.79
N GLU A 601 0.97 19.33 18.88
CA GLU A 601 0.70 20.49 18.04
C GLU A 601 1.95 20.83 17.21
N PRO A 602 1.84 21.03 15.87
CA PRO A 602 2.96 21.43 15.02
C PRO A 602 3.58 22.77 15.46
N ILE A 603 4.83 23.02 15.06
CA ILE A 603 5.54 24.28 15.35
C ILE A 603 4.72 25.50 14.90
N MET A 604 4.07 25.39 13.74
CA MET A 604 3.04 26.33 13.28
C MET A 604 1.68 25.84 13.80
N PRO A 605 1.13 26.41 14.88
CA PRO A 605 -0.03 25.85 15.60
C PRO A 605 -1.28 25.75 14.73
N PHE A 606 -2.21 24.87 15.11
CA PHE A 606 -3.41 24.59 14.32
C PHE A 606 -4.26 25.82 14.03
N ARG A 607 -4.25 26.82 14.93
CA ARG A 607 -4.98 28.08 14.77
C ARG A 607 -4.53 28.90 13.56
N LEU A 608 -3.27 28.77 13.13
CA LEU A 608 -2.73 29.50 11.99
C LEU A 608 -2.88 28.74 10.67
N TYR A 609 -3.22 27.45 10.72
CA TYR A 609 -3.21 26.57 9.54
C TYR A 609 -4.09 27.10 8.41
N ASN A 610 -5.36 27.42 8.69
CA ASN A 610 -6.30 27.88 7.67
C ASN A 610 -5.86 29.22 7.03
N SER A 611 -5.34 30.16 7.84
CA SER A 611 -4.83 31.44 7.36
C SER A 611 -3.59 31.27 6.46
N LEU A 612 -2.69 30.35 6.81
CA LEU A 612 -1.51 30.03 6.01
C LEU A 612 -1.89 29.34 4.69
N MET A 613 -2.85 28.41 4.71
CA MET A 613 -3.33 27.75 3.48
C MET A 613 -4.06 28.73 2.56
N GLY A 614 -4.88 29.63 3.12
CA GLY A 614 -5.53 30.71 2.37
C GLY A 614 -4.52 31.64 1.71
N LEU A 615 -3.51 32.08 2.46
CA LEU A 615 -2.43 32.92 1.95
C LEU A 615 -1.64 32.25 0.80
N ALA A 616 -1.36 30.95 0.92
CA ALA A 616 -0.71 30.20 -0.15
C ALA A 616 -1.58 30.09 -1.41
N LYS A 617 -2.91 29.88 -1.25
CA LYS A 617 -3.87 29.80 -2.36
C LYS A 617 -3.96 31.13 -3.11
N GLU A 618 -4.09 32.24 -2.37
CA GLU A 618 -4.05 33.60 -2.94
C GLU A 618 -2.78 33.82 -3.77
N SER A 619 -1.61 33.35 -3.29
CA SER A 619 -0.33 33.52 -4.00
C SER A 619 -0.18 32.73 -5.30
N LEU A 620 -1.10 31.79 -5.58
CA LEU A 620 -1.06 30.92 -6.76
C LEU A 620 -2.17 31.26 -7.79
N GLN A 621 -3.03 32.25 -7.50
CA GLN A 621 -4.27 32.50 -8.24
C GLN A 621 -4.32 33.82 -9.03
N CYS A 622 -3.19 34.52 -9.22
CA CYS A 622 -3.15 35.87 -9.79
C CYS A 622 -3.32 36.03 -11.33
N ASP A 623 -3.46 34.99 -12.15
CA ASP A 623 -3.43 35.16 -13.62
C ASP A 623 -4.80 35.33 -14.32
N ALA A 624 -5.91 35.60 -13.61
CA ALA A 624 -7.25 35.57 -14.23
C ALA A 624 -7.86 36.92 -14.64
N ASP A 625 -7.39 38.06 -14.11
CA ASP A 625 -8.16 39.32 -14.23
C ASP A 625 -7.48 40.43 -15.06
N THR A 626 -6.45 40.13 -15.87
CA THR A 626 -5.80 41.17 -16.70
C THR A 626 -5.32 40.69 -18.07
N ALA A 627 -6.24 40.27 -18.95
CA ALA A 627 -6.03 40.30 -20.41
C ALA A 627 -7.35 40.11 -21.16
N ALA A 628 -8.15 41.18 -21.26
CA ALA A 628 -9.16 41.27 -22.30
C ALA A 628 -8.47 41.77 -23.58
N GLY A 629 -8.16 40.86 -24.51
CA GLY A 629 -7.73 41.21 -25.87
C GLY A 629 -6.72 40.24 -26.46
N GLU A 630 -7.11 39.64 -27.60
CA GLU A 630 -6.29 38.97 -28.62
C GLU A 630 -6.01 37.46 -28.46
N GLU A 631 -6.69 36.67 -29.31
CA GLU A 631 -6.24 35.36 -29.84
C GLU A 631 -5.30 35.63 -31.05
N PRO A 632 -4.39 34.72 -31.51
CA PRO A 632 -4.51 33.25 -31.41
C PRO A 632 -3.19 32.42 -31.26
N GLU A 633 -3.38 31.10 -31.21
CA GLU A 633 -2.57 30.01 -31.81
C GLU A 633 -1.54 29.17 -30.99
N SER A 634 -1.84 27.87 -31.01
CA SER A 634 -0.96 26.69 -31.00
C SER A 634 -0.64 25.97 -29.67
N ASN A 635 -1.20 24.75 -29.58
CA ASN A 635 -0.67 23.53 -28.97
C ASN A 635 0.06 23.63 -27.60
N SER A 636 -0.70 23.51 -26.52
CA SER A 636 -0.35 22.53 -25.47
C SER A 636 -1.58 22.08 -24.68
N ILE A 637 -1.79 20.76 -24.63
CA ILE A 637 -2.86 20.11 -23.88
C ILE A 637 -2.30 19.75 -22.50
N ASN A 638 -2.71 20.47 -21.45
CA ASN A 638 -2.82 20.03 -20.05
C ASN A 638 -3.54 21.13 -19.25
N PRO A 639 -4.58 20.84 -18.43
CA PRO A 639 -5.10 21.83 -17.50
C PRO A 639 -4.07 22.01 -16.38
N ALA A 640 -3.40 23.16 -16.38
CA ALA A 640 -2.34 23.49 -15.45
C ALA A 640 -2.88 23.67 -14.02
N VAL A 641 -2.25 23.00 -13.05
CA VAL A 641 -2.15 23.52 -11.69
C VAL A 641 -1.45 24.88 -11.83
N GLY A 642 -2.15 25.97 -11.51
CA GLY A 642 -1.63 27.34 -11.64
C GLY A 642 -0.24 27.45 -11.02
N LYS A 643 0.75 27.73 -11.86
CA LYS A 643 2.13 27.91 -11.42
C LYS A 643 2.28 29.38 -11.09
N GLY A 644 1.94 29.77 -9.86
CA GLY A 644 2.09 31.15 -9.39
C GLY A 644 3.53 31.66 -9.49
N PRO A 645 3.77 32.96 -9.25
CA PRO A 645 5.07 33.61 -9.50
C PRO A 645 6.24 32.91 -8.82
N GLU A 646 7.39 32.90 -9.47
CA GLU A 646 8.62 32.31 -8.92
C GLU A 646 9.06 33.10 -7.69
N LEU A 647 9.31 32.43 -6.55
CA LEU A 647 9.74 33.12 -5.33
C LEU A 647 11.24 33.35 -5.39
N VAL A 648 11.62 34.59 -5.73
CA VAL A 648 13.00 35.04 -5.72
C VAL A 648 13.09 36.33 -4.90
N ASP A 649 14.03 36.39 -3.95
CA ASP A 649 14.32 37.62 -3.20
C ASP A 649 15.30 38.49 -3.99
N LEU A 650 14.75 39.45 -4.74
CA LEU A 650 15.52 40.48 -5.46
C LEU A 650 15.65 41.77 -4.64
N GLY A 651 15.30 41.75 -3.35
CA GLY A 651 15.30 42.93 -2.51
C GLY A 651 14.24 43.95 -2.97
N PRO A 652 14.59 45.23 -3.19
CA PRO A 652 13.65 46.26 -3.66
C PRO A 652 12.96 45.94 -4.98
N ASP A 653 13.59 45.14 -5.83
CA ASP A 653 13.12 44.79 -7.17
C ASP A 653 12.24 43.52 -7.18
N THR A 654 11.87 43.00 -6.00
CA THR A 654 10.96 41.86 -5.87
C THR A 654 9.55 42.27 -6.31
N GLU A 655 8.87 41.39 -7.05
CA GLU A 655 7.50 41.63 -7.54
C GLU A 655 6.55 42.07 -6.40
N PRO A 656 5.73 43.14 -6.60
CA PRO A 656 4.85 43.67 -5.56
C PRO A 656 3.91 42.62 -4.94
N GLU A 657 3.40 41.69 -5.74
CA GLU A 657 2.51 40.61 -5.29
C GLU A 657 3.21 39.63 -4.34
N VAL A 658 4.49 39.33 -4.62
CA VAL A 658 5.32 38.49 -3.76
C VAL A 658 5.66 39.22 -2.45
N LEU A 659 5.89 40.54 -2.50
CA LEU A 659 6.09 41.35 -1.29
C LEU A 659 4.84 41.37 -0.40
N VAL A 660 3.63 41.45 -0.98
CA VAL A 660 2.37 41.34 -0.24
C VAL A 660 2.23 39.98 0.45
N LEU A 661 2.60 38.88 -0.22
CA LEU A 661 2.66 37.55 0.38
C LEU A 661 3.60 37.53 1.59
N VAL A 662 4.81 38.09 1.44
CA VAL A 662 5.84 38.14 2.50
C VAL A 662 5.37 38.95 3.70
N ASP A 663 4.72 40.10 3.49
CA ASP A 663 4.22 40.96 4.56
C ASP A 663 3.05 40.32 5.31
N LYS A 664 2.10 39.71 4.59
CA LYS A 664 1.00 38.93 5.21
C LYS A 664 1.54 37.74 6.00
N LEU A 665 2.52 37.01 5.47
CA LEU A 665 3.17 35.90 6.17
C LEU A 665 3.87 36.40 7.44
N LYS A 666 4.61 37.50 7.36
CA LYS A 666 5.27 38.12 8.51
C LYS A 666 4.28 38.56 9.58
N ALA A 667 3.10 39.06 9.20
CA ALA A 667 2.03 39.39 10.13
C ALA A 667 1.53 38.14 10.89
N LEU A 668 1.21 37.05 10.18
CA LEU A 668 0.76 35.79 10.79
C LEU A 668 1.78 35.18 11.75
N LEU A 669 3.08 35.32 11.46
CA LEU A 669 4.14 34.80 12.33
C LEU A 669 4.31 35.59 13.64
N LYS A 670 3.82 36.83 13.74
CA LYS A 670 3.87 37.61 14.99
C LYS A 670 3.03 36.98 16.10
N ASP A 671 2.00 36.23 15.72
CA ASP A 671 1.09 35.54 16.65
C ASP A 671 1.65 34.21 17.18
N LEU A 672 2.86 33.80 16.77
CA LEU A 672 3.50 32.60 17.28
C LEU A 672 4.05 32.81 18.70
N PRO A 673 3.93 31.80 19.60
CA PRO A 673 4.63 31.82 20.88
C PRO A 673 6.15 31.99 20.70
N LYS A 674 6.82 32.65 21.66
CA LYS A 674 8.26 32.97 21.61
C LYS A 674 9.15 31.76 21.29
N ALA A 675 8.87 30.61 21.90
CA ALA A 675 9.60 29.36 21.65
C ALA A 675 9.37 28.81 20.23
N ASN A 676 8.12 28.89 19.73
CA ASN A 676 7.75 28.43 18.39
C ASN A 676 8.45 29.26 17.31
N ILE A 677 8.43 30.59 17.42
CA ILE A 677 9.11 31.47 16.46
C ILE A 677 10.63 31.36 16.54
N ALA A 678 11.21 31.18 17.74
CA ALA A 678 12.65 30.93 17.92
C ALA A 678 13.08 29.62 17.23
N THR A 679 12.32 28.55 17.44
CA THR A 679 12.60 27.24 16.84
C THR A 679 12.35 27.23 15.34
N LEU A 680 11.25 27.85 14.86
CA LEU A 680 10.97 28.00 13.43
C LEU A 680 12.11 28.78 12.76
N ARG A 681 12.51 29.92 13.31
CA ARG A 681 13.65 30.71 12.80
C ARG A 681 14.93 29.87 12.74
N TYR A 682 15.19 29.06 13.76
CA TYR A 682 16.37 28.18 13.81
C TYR A 682 16.35 27.13 12.70
N ILE A 683 15.20 26.46 12.48
CA ILE A 683 15.03 25.46 11.41
C ILE A 683 15.14 26.12 10.04
N ILE A 684 14.43 27.22 9.77
CA ILE A 684 14.45 27.87 8.45
C ILE A 684 15.85 28.42 8.12
N ARG A 685 16.58 28.97 9.11
CA ARG A 685 17.98 29.40 8.94
C ARG A 685 18.87 28.25 8.47
N HIS A 686 18.66 27.05 9.02
CA HIS A 686 19.37 25.86 8.63
C HIS A 686 18.99 25.36 7.22
N LEU A 687 17.69 25.35 6.89
CA LEU A 687 17.21 24.97 5.57
C LEU A 687 17.73 25.91 4.46
N ARG A 688 17.84 27.22 4.75
CA ARG A 688 18.46 28.18 3.82
C ARG A 688 19.93 27.87 3.53
N ARG A 689 20.70 27.45 4.54
CA ARG A 689 22.11 27.04 4.38
C ARG A 689 22.25 25.71 3.65
N SER A 690 21.14 25.02 3.38
CA SER A 690 21.12 23.72 2.72
C SER A 690 21.06 23.83 1.19
N GLU A 691 21.09 25.02 0.58
CA GLU A 691 21.12 25.19 -0.89
C GLU A 691 22.32 24.47 -1.56
N ASP A 692 23.43 24.32 -0.85
CA ASP A 692 24.62 23.56 -1.29
C ASP A 692 24.36 22.03 -1.47
N ASN A 693 23.21 21.50 -1.03
CA ASN A 693 22.86 20.08 -1.08
C ASN A 693 22.08 19.65 -2.35
N LYS A 694 21.96 20.54 -3.34
CA LYS A 694 21.17 20.35 -4.58
C LYS A 694 19.67 20.14 -4.37
N MET A 695 19.10 20.60 -3.26
CA MET A 695 17.65 20.75 -3.09
C MET A 695 17.28 22.22 -3.10
N SER A 696 16.42 22.61 -4.03
CA SER A 696 15.84 23.95 -4.06
C SER A 696 14.97 24.21 -2.81
N PRO A 697 14.73 25.49 -2.46
CA PRO A 697 13.77 25.87 -1.43
C PRO A 697 12.39 25.21 -1.60
N SER A 698 11.89 25.09 -2.83
CA SER A 698 10.68 24.34 -3.17
C SER A 698 10.72 22.87 -2.74
N ASN A 699 11.81 22.15 -3.07
CA ASN A 699 11.99 20.74 -2.70
C ASN A 699 12.10 20.56 -1.18
N LEU A 700 12.73 21.50 -0.47
CA LEU A 700 12.78 21.52 0.99
C LEU A 700 11.39 21.79 1.59
N GLY A 701 10.59 22.64 0.94
CA GLY A 701 9.22 22.93 1.29
C GLY A 701 8.33 21.68 1.23
N ILE A 702 8.46 20.86 0.19
CA ILE A 702 7.71 19.59 0.06
C ILE A 702 8.04 18.65 1.23
N VAL A 703 9.31 18.59 1.65
CA VAL A 703 9.75 17.66 2.70
C VAL A 703 9.35 18.14 4.11
N PHE A 704 9.50 19.44 4.39
CA PHE A 704 9.28 20.00 5.73
C PHE A 704 7.88 20.57 5.96
N GLY A 705 7.11 20.88 4.91
CA GLY A 705 5.74 21.39 4.99
C GLY A 705 4.87 20.59 5.97
N PRO A 706 4.66 19.28 5.76
CA PRO A 706 3.84 18.44 6.63
C PRO A 706 4.40 18.28 8.06
N SER A 707 5.69 18.54 8.27
CA SER A 707 6.34 18.44 9.57
C SER A 707 6.25 19.73 10.39
N LEU A 708 6.17 20.89 9.71
CA LEU A 708 6.10 22.21 10.33
C LEU A 708 4.67 22.69 10.53
N MET A 709 3.74 22.29 9.65
CA MET A 709 2.33 22.66 9.70
C MET A 709 1.45 21.51 9.18
N ARG A 710 0.31 21.29 9.82
CA ARG A 710 -0.66 20.26 9.43
C ARG A 710 -2.04 20.59 10.03
N PRO A 711 -3.15 20.10 9.47
CA PRO A 711 -4.48 20.38 10.02
C PRO A 711 -4.67 19.67 11.37
N ARG A 712 -5.60 20.18 12.18
CA ARG A 712 -5.95 19.58 13.47
C ARG A 712 -6.55 18.18 13.23
N PRO A 713 -6.06 17.12 13.90
CA PRO A 713 -6.69 15.81 13.84
C PRO A 713 -8.08 15.89 14.47
N THR A 714 -9.14 15.86 13.66
CA THR A 714 -10.52 15.97 14.12
C THR A 714 -11.12 14.61 14.49
N GLY A 715 -10.42 13.74 15.24
CA GLY A 715 -10.91 12.44 15.72
C GLY A 715 -11.30 11.39 14.65
N ALA A 716 -11.62 11.84 13.43
CA ALA A 716 -11.65 11.10 12.20
C ALA A 716 -10.21 10.91 11.69
N THR A 717 -9.98 9.78 11.03
CA THR A 717 -8.80 9.48 10.22
C THR A 717 -8.35 10.71 9.42
N ILE A 718 -7.03 10.86 9.23
CA ILE A 718 -6.38 12.00 8.55
C ILE A 718 -7.19 12.38 7.31
N SER A 719 -7.91 13.51 7.36
CA SER A 719 -8.76 13.95 6.26
C SER A 719 -7.91 14.19 5.02
N LEU A 720 -8.41 13.77 3.88
CA LEU A 720 -7.70 13.78 2.59
C LEU A 720 -7.62 15.17 1.97
N SER A 721 -8.31 16.12 2.61
CA SER A 721 -8.04 17.55 2.52
C SER A 721 -6.57 17.91 2.82
N SER A 722 -5.88 17.16 3.67
CA SER A 722 -4.48 17.43 4.04
C SER A 722 -3.48 17.17 2.90
N LEU A 723 -3.77 16.26 1.96
CA LEU A 723 -2.93 15.98 0.79
C LEU A 723 -3.05 17.08 -0.28
N VAL A 724 -4.25 17.66 -0.44
CA VAL A 724 -4.51 18.81 -1.34
C VAL A 724 -3.75 20.05 -0.88
N ASP A 725 -3.45 20.15 0.41
CA ASP A 725 -2.72 21.26 0.99
C ASP A 725 -1.20 21.11 0.91
N TYR A 726 -0.63 19.96 0.49
CA TYR A 726 0.84 19.78 0.43
C TYR A 726 1.57 20.80 -0.47
N PRO A 727 1.09 21.13 -1.69
CA PRO A 727 1.69 22.19 -2.49
C PRO A 727 1.63 23.56 -1.80
N HIS A 728 0.55 23.85 -1.06
CA HIS A 728 0.36 25.09 -0.32
C HIS A 728 1.29 25.17 0.90
N GLN A 729 1.45 24.06 1.63
CA GLN A 729 2.42 23.95 2.74
C GLN A 729 3.86 24.14 2.22
N ALA A 730 4.18 23.52 1.08
CA ALA A 730 5.48 23.68 0.44
C ALA A 730 5.73 25.14 0.04
N ARG A 731 4.72 25.81 -0.53
CA ARG A 731 4.77 27.23 -0.91
C ARG A 731 5.07 28.15 0.28
N ILE A 732 4.44 27.93 1.42
CA ILE A 732 4.73 28.71 2.64
C ILE A 732 6.17 28.47 3.11
N VAL A 733 6.62 27.22 3.17
CA VAL A 733 7.99 26.92 3.62
C VAL A 733 9.03 27.46 2.65
N GLU A 734 8.77 27.40 1.34
CA GLU A 734 9.60 28.01 0.31
C GLU A 734 9.73 29.52 0.53
N ALA A 735 8.61 30.23 0.73
CA ALA A 735 8.61 31.67 1.02
C ALA A 735 9.40 31.99 2.31
N LEU A 736 9.26 31.17 3.37
CA LEU A 736 10.05 31.33 4.60
C LEU A 736 11.56 31.19 4.36
N ILE A 737 11.97 30.26 3.50
CA ILE A 737 13.38 30.01 3.18
C ILE A 737 13.95 31.15 2.33
N VAL A 738 13.27 31.49 1.23
CA VAL A 738 13.70 32.52 0.26
C VAL A 738 13.78 33.89 0.94
N PHE A 739 12.71 34.31 1.61
CA PHE A 739 12.60 35.64 2.23
C PHE A 739 13.01 35.64 3.72
N TYR A 740 13.87 34.71 4.13
CA TYR A 740 14.30 34.57 5.53
C TYR A 740 14.76 35.91 6.15
N SER A 741 15.55 36.69 5.39
CA SER A 741 16.09 37.96 5.87
C SER A 741 14.97 38.99 6.10
N SER A 742 14.02 39.12 5.17
CA SER A 742 12.88 40.04 5.31
C SER A 742 11.92 39.64 6.43
N ILE A 743 11.68 38.34 6.60
CA ILE A 743 10.71 37.80 7.55
C ILE A 743 11.27 37.79 8.99
N PHE A 744 12.52 37.33 9.16
CA PHE A 744 13.07 37.05 10.50
C PHE A 744 14.15 38.06 10.98
N GLN A 745 14.69 38.93 10.12
CA GLN A 745 15.65 39.97 10.54
C GLN A 745 14.95 41.34 10.60
N SER A 746 15.03 42.01 11.75
CA SER A 746 14.54 43.38 11.95
C SER A 746 15.58 44.40 11.46
N LYS A 747 15.18 45.43 10.72
CA LYS A 747 16.01 46.63 10.48
C LYS A 747 16.15 47.43 11.78
N THR A 748 17.04 47.02 12.68
CA THR A 748 17.54 47.85 13.78
C THR A 748 19.01 47.54 14.03
N SER A 749 19.89 48.31 13.37
CA SER A 749 21.02 49.03 14.00
C SER A 749 22.04 49.48 12.92
N GLN A 750 21.78 50.64 12.30
CA GLN A 750 22.84 51.60 12.01
C GLN A 750 22.77 52.69 13.09
N SER A 751 23.95 53.08 13.57
CA SER A 751 24.29 54.16 14.50
C SER A 751 24.20 53.87 16.01
N HIS A 752 25.36 53.58 16.62
CA HIS A 752 26.06 54.61 17.40
C HIS A 752 27.58 54.37 17.34
N LYS A 753 28.29 55.31 16.69
CA LYS A 753 29.67 55.61 17.03
C LYS A 753 29.67 56.26 18.41
N THR A 754 30.44 55.71 19.36
CA THR A 754 31.35 56.46 20.26
C THR A 754 32.28 55.49 20.99
N SER A 755 33.55 55.51 20.56
CA SER A 755 34.79 55.42 21.34
C SER A 755 34.92 54.39 22.49
N ARG A 756 35.76 53.36 22.26
CA ARG A 756 36.90 53.05 23.14
C ARG A 756 37.95 52.18 22.44
N THR A 757 39.08 52.82 22.12
CA THR A 757 40.48 52.36 22.03
C THR A 757 40.82 50.87 21.86
N ALA A 758 41.49 50.59 20.72
CA ALA A 758 42.68 49.76 20.50
C ALA A 758 42.77 48.33 21.11
N SER A 759 42.84 47.32 20.24
CA SER A 759 44.11 46.64 19.94
C SER A 759 43.96 45.58 18.83
N THR A 760 45.06 45.42 18.11
CA THR A 760 45.32 44.81 16.82
C THR A 760 45.22 43.28 16.81
N SER A 761 44.72 42.67 15.73
CA SER A 761 45.47 41.65 14.96
C SER A 761 44.69 41.17 13.73
N THR A 762 45.47 40.97 12.68
CA THR A 762 45.15 40.97 11.26
C THR A 762 45.11 39.54 10.71
N GLN A 763 44.27 39.26 9.71
CA GLN A 763 44.55 38.46 8.49
C GLN A 763 43.21 38.07 7.81
N GLN A 764 42.78 38.76 6.74
CA GLN A 764 43.08 38.52 5.30
C GLN A 764 42.76 37.09 4.82
N VAL A 765 41.64 36.86 4.12
CA VAL A 765 41.34 37.07 2.68
C VAL A 765 41.60 35.80 1.85
N GLY A 766 40.61 35.40 1.04
CA GLY A 766 40.78 34.39 -0.02
C GLY A 766 39.48 33.79 -0.58
N ARG A 767 38.76 34.55 -1.42
CA ARG A 767 37.98 34.04 -2.58
C ARG A 767 38.80 34.40 -3.84
N PRO A 768 38.44 33.98 -5.07
CA PRO A 768 37.52 32.93 -5.56
C PRO A 768 38.22 32.09 -6.66
N LEU A 769 37.49 31.26 -7.42
CA LEU A 769 37.66 31.20 -8.88
C LEU A 769 36.43 30.53 -9.53
N GLN A 770 36.03 31.15 -10.63
CA GLN A 770 34.82 30.96 -11.42
C GLN A 770 35.29 30.63 -12.84
N TYR A 771 34.72 29.58 -13.45
CA TYR A 771 34.72 29.30 -14.90
C TYR A 771 33.38 28.59 -15.16
N GLY A 772 32.51 28.94 -16.11
CA GLY A 772 32.71 29.73 -17.32
C GLY A 772 32.62 28.82 -18.56
N TRP A 773 31.39 28.48 -18.97
CA TRP A 773 30.85 28.16 -20.30
C TRP A 773 31.71 27.44 -21.38
N ILE A 774 31.13 26.43 -22.04
CA ILE A 774 30.98 26.30 -23.52
C ILE A 774 30.02 25.11 -23.82
N SER A 775 28.98 25.41 -24.61
CA SER A 775 28.04 24.46 -25.24
C SER A 775 28.71 23.62 -26.34
N ILE A 776 28.18 22.43 -26.62
CA ILE A 776 27.60 22.06 -27.94
C ILE A 776 27.09 20.61 -27.89
N SER A 777 25.92 20.46 -28.49
CA SER A 777 25.12 19.28 -28.76
C SER A 777 25.84 18.04 -29.32
N LEU A 778 25.10 16.93 -29.25
CA LEU A 778 25.11 15.76 -30.14
C LEU A 778 25.87 14.52 -29.64
N ILE A 779 25.22 13.73 -28.79
CA ILE A 779 25.06 12.29 -29.05
C ILE A 779 23.57 11.99 -29.06
N MET A 780 23.12 11.49 -30.21
CA MET A 780 21.80 10.99 -30.50
C MET A 780 21.47 9.69 -29.74
N ASN A 781 20.18 9.56 -29.43
CA ASN A 781 19.30 8.41 -29.64
C ASN A 781 19.76 7.01 -29.22
N LEU A 782 19.00 6.47 -28.25
CA LEU A 782 18.19 5.23 -28.25
C LEU A 782 17.50 5.25 -26.86
N TYR A 783 16.20 5.47 -26.63
CA TYR A 783 14.98 5.09 -27.35
C TYR A 783 13.82 6.05 -27.01
N SER A 784 12.98 6.27 -28.02
CA SER A 784 11.75 7.05 -28.05
C SER A 784 10.52 6.31 -27.48
N HIS A 785 9.66 7.05 -26.74
CA HIS A 785 8.19 7.28 -26.84
C HIS A 785 7.28 6.34 -27.71
N PRO A 786 5.92 6.47 -27.70
CA PRO A 786 4.92 6.97 -26.71
C PRO A 786 3.57 6.16 -26.67
N CYS A 787 2.61 6.49 -25.78
CA CYS A 787 1.13 6.36 -25.94
C CYS A 787 0.43 6.97 -24.70
N VAL A 788 -0.28 8.10 -24.73
CA VAL A 788 -1.59 8.46 -25.34
C VAL A 788 -2.81 7.75 -24.71
N SER A 789 -3.72 8.59 -24.18
CA SER A 789 -5.16 8.42 -23.93
C SER A 789 -5.66 7.62 -22.73
N ILE A 790 -5.86 8.31 -21.59
CA ILE A 790 -7.05 8.11 -20.74
C ILE A 790 -7.53 9.48 -20.23
N ASN A 791 -8.30 10.18 -21.06
CA ASN A 791 -9.11 11.32 -20.62
C ASN A 791 -10.55 11.06 -21.08
N LYS A 792 -11.31 10.30 -20.28
CA LYS A 792 -12.77 10.11 -20.44
C LYS A 792 -13.43 9.38 -19.26
N THR A 793 -13.13 9.74 -18.01
CA THR A 793 -13.88 9.20 -16.84
C THR A 793 -14.35 10.25 -15.83
N TYR A 794 -13.99 11.52 -16.02
CA TYR A 794 -14.34 12.61 -15.09
C TYR A 794 -15.78 13.15 -15.22
N SER A 795 -16.61 12.60 -16.11
CA SER A 795 -17.98 13.10 -16.34
C SER A 795 -19.09 12.32 -15.61
N SER A 796 -18.77 11.26 -14.85
CA SER A 796 -19.80 10.37 -14.26
C SER A 796 -19.92 10.45 -12.73
N ILE A 797 -19.08 11.24 -12.05
CA ILE A 797 -19.04 11.30 -10.57
C ILE A 797 -19.70 12.59 -10.04
N SER A 798 -20.33 13.39 -10.89
CA SER A 798 -21.10 14.57 -10.47
C SER A 798 -22.48 14.24 -9.84
N CYS A 799 -22.84 12.96 -9.68
CA CYS A 799 -24.16 12.55 -9.15
C CYS A 799 -24.15 12.05 -7.70
N PHE A 800 -23.01 11.99 -7.00
CA PHE A 800 -23.00 11.74 -5.56
C PHE A 800 -22.81 13.04 -4.80
N SER A 801 -23.93 13.71 -4.49
CA SER A 801 -23.94 14.62 -3.35
C SER A 801 -23.76 13.77 -2.08
N PRO A 802 -22.73 14.00 -1.25
CA PRO A 802 -22.55 13.32 0.03
C PRO A 802 -23.75 13.48 0.99
N GLY A 803 -24.73 14.32 0.66
CA GLY A 803 -25.88 14.65 1.49
C GLY A 803 -26.99 13.59 1.56
N ILE A 804 -27.04 12.56 0.72
CA ILE A 804 -28.19 11.62 0.71
C ILE A 804 -28.13 10.65 1.90
N MET A 805 -27.02 9.94 2.11
CA MET A 805 -26.88 9.05 3.27
C MET A 805 -26.87 9.84 4.58
N THR A 806 -26.26 11.02 4.61
CA THR A 806 -26.24 11.88 5.80
C THR A 806 -27.61 12.48 6.12
N LYS A 807 -28.45 12.79 5.12
CA LYS A 807 -29.86 13.18 5.34
C LYS A 807 -30.71 12.01 5.85
N TYR A 808 -30.49 10.80 5.34
CA TYR A 808 -31.21 9.60 5.79
C TYR A 808 -30.81 9.19 7.23
N LEU A 809 -29.53 9.22 7.57
CA LEU A 809 -29.03 8.95 8.93
C LEU A 809 -29.48 10.00 9.95
N LYS A 810 -29.55 11.28 9.56
CA LYS A 810 -30.13 12.35 10.41
C LYS A 810 -31.64 12.22 10.62
N TYR A 811 -32.35 11.54 9.73
CA TYR A 811 -33.77 11.23 9.89
C TYR A 811 -33.97 10.04 10.83
N TRP A 812 -33.05 9.07 10.84
CA TRP A 812 -33.05 7.93 11.78
C TRP A 812 -32.69 8.33 13.21
N LEU A 813 -31.86 9.36 13.39
CA LEU A 813 -31.57 10.00 14.69
C LEU A 813 -32.74 10.84 15.25
N LYS A 814 -33.79 11.09 14.46
CA LYS A 814 -34.98 11.85 14.85
C LYS A 814 -36.18 10.95 15.24
N LEU A 815 -36.13 9.68 14.85
CA LEU A 815 -37.06 8.61 15.23
C LEU A 815 -36.52 7.92 16.49
#